data_AF-A0A7X7U157-F1
#
_entry.id   AF-A0A7X7U157-F1
#
_cell.length_a   1.000
_cell.length_b   1.000
_cell.length_c   1.000
_cell.angle_alpha   90.00
_cell.angle_beta   90.00
_cell.angle_gamma   90.00
#
_symmetry.space_group_name_H-M   'P 1'
#
loop_
_entity.id
_entity.type
_entity.pdbx_description
1 polymer ?
#
loop_
_entity_poly.entity_id
_entity_poly.type
_entity_poly.pdbx_seq_one_letter_code
_entity_poly.pdbx_strand_id
1 'polypeptide(L)'
;GDHPVGLPLWIDHVAVDGPIAGGCRFLDPQTMADKRLWIGDASSQADLDELICRDRLDAEGGWGLVATVYRDFFRTAPYDAIRIDPAPQRIPSDSRVVAGFEKQFGVQARREGRWEPITDFAVRYGQWGYFDAKPFIAWSSSDASIATVDENGRVKGVKPGKCEVLARFRGHEATYSLEVVSADKPDFDLICVELHPRYRNDAVKDRPAAGESMTVRVRVGNFGPASLPAGGEVRLDLVPVAETDSYRFDSTLSPQKTCTATVDRDLACGEETTVEFKFAYPAKPQWMRVRLDPGERIDEFCEANNESIERTDARPVQLAYRPAVLKSCCAEKKINHIGSLSYYDWLRAQKLRMDVMLRDAVWPTTGPHGVEEAYRVDAITALEDCGWDDQPYNHNAVYYDGGFPVDEPVDLMAVDAAIIHEFGHTILSQPDLYGYGVKACNIFLSDQQGKPYAGSPLLPVIEGDELMPFSPGVNIPCGGAYPSLMDSCQLWLHSSQAGHIKHYKGYRQDRFWGTQGRLIPTRANWLLIYDRDDQPLKGAAVYVYHVAQVPVQDSGAKYFTDRPKFVGQTDAEGRFVFPSETDGEWDDPETDEVDGSIPVWNPFGGAKTDTAFTPNVWTVEGLLLLRIVAGQNEEIQFMDLMAFNDAFLSGNQVLGKYPIRTNLPPWSEPTPVVRKPIPDAIREINKRPVAVAPAEMTVRCGQEFEIDGSKSYDPEGQPLYYRWGEQGQWLQRDRHQGPVARLKAPDKPGTIEYKFWVLDGVRCSEAAIIKVNVQ
;
A
#
# COMPACT_ATOMS: atom_id res chain seq x y z
N GLY A 1 -1.89 -13.86 -36.76
CA GLY A 1 -0.45 -14.18 -36.65
C GLY A 1 0.03 -13.39 -35.48
N ASP A 2 0.29 -14.10 -34.38
CA ASP A 2 0.83 -13.67 -33.08
C ASP A 2 0.69 -12.18 -32.76
N HIS A 3 -0.44 -11.84 -32.13
CA HIS A 3 -0.67 -10.50 -31.65
C HIS A 3 0.00 -10.29 -30.28
N PRO A 4 0.65 -9.14 -30.09
CA PRO A 4 1.27 -8.77 -28.83
C PRO A 4 0.25 -8.52 -27.71
N VAL A 5 0.55 -8.94 -26.49
CA VAL A 5 -0.11 -8.40 -25.30
C VAL A 5 0.55 -7.06 -24.98
N GLY A 6 -0.28 -6.03 -24.79
CA GLY A 6 0.19 -4.69 -24.40
C GLY A 6 0.79 -4.71 -23.00
N LEU A 7 1.98 -4.13 -22.80
CA LEU A 7 2.50 -3.82 -21.46
C LEU A 7 1.91 -2.47 -21.00
N PRO A 8 1.49 -2.34 -19.73
CA PRO A 8 1.14 -1.05 -19.15
C PRO A 8 2.33 -0.09 -19.21
N LEU A 9 2.07 1.18 -19.53
CA LEU A 9 3.06 2.25 -19.42
C LEU A 9 2.70 3.12 -18.22
N TRP A 10 3.70 3.42 -17.40
CA TRP A 10 3.54 4.34 -16.28
C TRP A 10 3.71 5.78 -16.74
N ILE A 11 2.66 6.58 -16.59
CA ILE A 11 2.64 8.01 -16.90
C ILE A 11 2.18 8.76 -15.66
N ASP A 12 3.02 9.67 -15.15
CA ASP A 12 2.69 10.58 -14.04
C ASP A 12 2.03 9.88 -12.83
N HIS A 13 2.60 8.74 -12.43
CA HIS A 13 2.19 7.91 -11.29
C HIS A 13 0.88 7.12 -11.47
N VAL A 14 0.43 6.97 -12.72
CA VAL A 14 -0.72 6.12 -13.06
C VAL A 14 -0.27 5.06 -14.07
N ALA A 15 -0.65 3.81 -13.84
CA ALA A 15 -0.56 2.78 -14.87
C ALA A 15 -1.59 3.07 -15.96
N VAL A 16 -1.12 3.34 -17.18
CA VAL A 16 -1.98 3.51 -18.35
C VAL A 16 -1.96 2.20 -19.13
N ASP A 17 -3.14 1.58 -19.25
CA ASP A 17 -3.32 0.38 -20.06
C ASP A 17 -2.95 0.63 -21.53
N GLY A 18 -2.11 -0.24 -22.10
CA GLY A 18 -2.03 -0.42 -23.54
C GLY A 18 -0.99 0.32 -24.42
N PRO A 19 0.09 1.00 -23.98
CA PRO A 19 0.93 1.68 -24.98
C PRO A 19 1.99 0.82 -25.66
N ILE A 20 2.30 -0.39 -25.18
CA ILE A 20 3.51 -1.12 -25.60
C ILE A 20 3.20 -2.52 -26.07
N ALA A 21 3.33 -2.76 -27.36
CA ALA A 21 2.97 -4.02 -27.98
C ALA A 21 4.21 -4.80 -28.45
N GLY A 22 4.44 -6.03 -27.95
CA GLY A 22 5.39 -6.96 -28.57
C GLY A 22 5.19 -8.45 -28.28
N GLY A 23 4.98 -9.25 -29.34
CA GLY A 23 5.08 -10.72 -29.36
C GLY A 23 4.12 -11.53 -28.47
N CYS A 24 4.10 -12.84 -28.72
CA CYS A 24 3.33 -13.86 -28.00
C CYS A 24 4.05 -14.40 -26.73
N ARG A 25 5.09 -13.70 -26.28
CA ARG A 25 5.80 -13.84 -25.01
C ARG A 25 5.99 -12.43 -24.46
N PHE A 26 6.07 -12.28 -23.14
CA PHE A 26 6.62 -11.07 -22.53
C PHE A 26 7.88 -10.65 -23.30
N LEU A 27 7.93 -9.38 -23.76
CA LEU A 27 8.89 -8.85 -24.74
C LEU A 27 10.20 -9.67 -24.80
N ASP A 28 10.27 -10.62 -25.74
CA ASP A 28 11.49 -11.37 -26.06
C ASP A 28 11.95 -10.95 -27.47
N PRO A 29 12.81 -9.92 -27.58
CA PRO A 29 13.28 -9.42 -28.86
C PRO A 29 14.09 -10.44 -29.66
N GLN A 30 14.48 -11.57 -29.06
CA GLN A 30 15.22 -12.63 -29.76
C GLN A 30 14.29 -13.49 -30.62
N THR A 31 13.05 -13.70 -30.19
CA THR A 31 12.07 -14.57 -30.88
C THR A 31 11.05 -13.80 -31.72
N MET A 32 10.97 -12.47 -31.58
CA MET A 32 10.03 -11.64 -32.34
C MET A 32 10.52 -11.31 -33.76
N ALA A 33 9.62 -11.45 -34.74
CA ALA A 33 9.87 -11.10 -36.14
C ALA A 33 9.87 -9.58 -36.39
N ASP A 34 9.02 -8.83 -35.66
CA ASP A 34 9.05 -7.36 -35.61
C ASP A 34 9.57 -6.94 -34.24
N LYS A 35 10.67 -6.17 -34.20
CA LYS A 35 11.33 -5.72 -32.97
C LYS A 35 11.07 -4.24 -32.67
N ARG A 36 10.16 -3.62 -33.40
CA ARG A 36 9.81 -2.21 -33.22
C ARG A 36 8.84 -2.04 -32.07
N LEU A 37 9.08 -1.00 -31.28
CA LEU A 37 8.28 -0.58 -30.16
C LEU A 37 7.55 0.70 -30.56
N TRP A 38 6.22 0.67 -30.50
CA TRP A 38 5.36 1.80 -30.84
C TRP A 38 4.86 2.42 -29.54
N ILE A 39 4.98 3.74 -29.39
CA ILE A 39 4.58 4.45 -28.16
C ILE A 39 3.83 5.73 -28.56
N GLY A 40 2.51 5.76 -28.28
CA GLY A 40 1.64 6.93 -28.42
C GLY A 40 1.47 7.50 -29.85
N ASP A 41 0.56 8.46 -29.98
CA ASP A 41 0.46 9.34 -31.15
C ASP A 41 0.57 10.84 -30.75
N ALA A 42 0.64 11.73 -31.74
CA ALA A 42 0.86 13.17 -31.54
C ALA A 42 -0.28 13.90 -30.78
N SER A 43 -1.42 13.27 -30.53
CA SER A 43 -2.55 13.82 -29.76
C SER A 43 -2.46 13.56 -28.25
N SER A 44 -1.57 12.66 -27.83
CA SER A 44 -1.45 12.20 -26.44
C SER A 44 -0.89 13.23 -25.46
N GLN A 45 -0.30 14.33 -25.94
CA GLN A 45 0.51 15.27 -25.13
C GLN A 45 1.60 14.59 -24.28
N ALA A 46 1.95 13.34 -24.60
CA ALA A 46 2.95 12.60 -23.85
C ALA A 46 4.35 12.97 -24.35
N ASP A 47 5.06 13.80 -23.58
CA ASP A 47 6.50 13.99 -23.76
C ASP A 47 7.21 12.69 -23.31
N LEU A 48 7.62 11.85 -24.26
CA LEU A 48 8.29 10.58 -24.00
C LEU A 48 9.72 10.63 -24.53
N ASP A 49 10.70 10.67 -23.61
CA ASP A 49 12.11 10.81 -23.98
C ASP A 49 12.95 9.55 -23.73
N GLU A 50 12.66 8.76 -22.67
CA GLU A 50 13.34 7.48 -22.40
C GLU A 50 12.35 6.42 -21.91
N LEU A 51 12.46 5.24 -22.52
CA LEU A 51 11.67 4.06 -22.18
C LEU A 51 12.62 2.95 -21.72
N ILE A 52 12.52 2.54 -20.46
CA ILE A 52 13.37 1.49 -19.91
C ILE A 52 12.60 0.17 -19.94
N CYS A 53 13.06 -0.78 -20.77
CA CYS A 53 12.55 -2.15 -20.81
C CYS A 53 13.55 -3.08 -20.11
N ARG A 54 13.11 -3.80 -19.07
CA ARG A 54 13.95 -4.79 -18.37
C ARG A 54 13.79 -6.17 -19.03
N ASP A 55 14.91 -6.89 -19.16
CA ASP A 55 14.98 -8.23 -19.78
C ASP A 55 14.86 -9.38 -18.76
N ARG A 56 14.90 -9.09 -17.45
CA ARG A 56 14.65 -10.05 -16.37
C ARG A 56 13.80 -9.45 -15.24
N LEU A 57 12.90 -10.27 -14.69
CA LEU A 57 11.92 -9.92 -13.64
C LEU A 57 12.43 -10.21 -12.21
N ASP A 58 13.66 -10.69 -12.04
CA ASP A 58 14.25 -11.11 -10.76
C ASP A 58 15.32 -10.13 -10.23
N ALA A 59 15.41 -8.93 -10.81
CA ALA A 59 16.51 -8.00 -10.57
C ALA A 59 16.64 -7.51 -9.10
N GLU A 60 15.60 -7.69 -8.28
CA GLU A 60 15.51 -7.17 -6.90
C GLU A 60 15.22 -8.26 -5.84
N GLY A 61 15.50 -9.53 -6.15
CA GLY A 61 15.31 -10.64 -5.20
C GLY A 61 13.84 -11.05 -5.01
N GLY A 62 13.56 -11.91 -4.02
CA GLY A 62 12.24 -12.57 -3.83
C GLY A 62 11.10 -11.68 -3.31
N TRP A 63 11.32 -10.38 -3.17
CA TRP A 63 10.34 -9.40 -2.65
C TRP A 63 10.26 -8.13 -3.51
N GLY A 64 10.96 -8.10 -4.65
CA GLY A 64 11.03 -6.93 -5.52
C GLY A 64 9.80 -6.78 -6.40
N LEU A 65 9.31 -5.54 -6.51
CA LEU A 65 8.20 -5.14 -7.37
C LEU A 65 8.71 -4.80 -8.76
N VAL A 66 8.11 -5.34 -9.81
CA VAL A 66 8.60 -5.12 -11.17
C VAL A 66 7.57 -4.39 -12.00
N ALA A 67 7.91 -3.21 -12.52
CA ALA A 67 7.28 -2.70 -13.73
C ALA A 67 8.19 -3.02 -14.92
N THR A 68 7.59 -3.55 -15.99
CA THR A 68 8.35 -3.91 -17.21
C THR A 68 8.83 -2.67 -17.96
N VAL A 69 8.07 -1.57 -17.83
CA VAL A 69 8.33 -0.32 -18.54
C VAL A 69 7.95 0.90 -17.71
N TYR A 70 8.85 1.87 -17.59
CA TYR A 70 8.61 3.16 -16.93
C TYR A 70 9.32 4.31 -17.65
N ARG A 71 8.79 5.53 -17.44
CA ARG A 71 9.41 6.80 -17.86
C ARG A 71 10.46 7.22 -16.83
N ASP A 72 11.72 7.35 -17.22
CA ASP A 72 12.77 7.90 -16.34
C ASP A 72 12.67 9.42 -16.29
N PHE A 73 11.78 9.88 -15.40
CA PHE A 73 11.45 11.28 -15.21
C PHE A 73 12.66 12.15 -14.83
N PHE A 74 13.59 11.64 -14.01
CA PHE A 74 14.78 12.41 -13.63
C PHE A 74 15.82 12.50 -14.72
N ARG A 75 15.79 11.63 -15.74
CA ARG A 75 16.71 11.69 -16.87
C ARG A 75 16.28 12.62 -18.00
N THR A 76 15.04 13.07 -18.02
CA THR A 76 14.58 13.84 -19.18
C THR A 76 13.67 15.00 -18.83
N ALA A 77 13.17 15.10 -17.59
CA ALA A 77 12.37 16.24 -17.17
C ALA A 77 13.10 17.57 -17.45
N PRO A 78 12.39 18.57 -18.00
CA PRO A 78 12.96 19.86 -18.40
C PRO A 78 13.21 20.75 -17.18
N TYR A 79 14.07 20.28 -16.27
CA TYR A 79 14.43 21.02 -15.07
C TYR A 79 15.13 22.31 -15.41
N ASP A 80 14.68 23.40 -14.80
CA ASP A 80 15.24 24.73 -15.01
C ASP A 80 16.03 25.26 -13.81
N ALA A 81 15.96 24.59 -12.65
CA ALA A 81 16.75 24.89 -11.46
C ALA A 81 16.80 23.71 -10.49
N ILE A 82 17.77 23.73 -9.56
CA ILE A 82 17.82 22.85 -8.38
C ILE A 82 17.98 23.65 -7.10
N ARG A 83 17.66 23.05 -5.94
CA ARG A 83 18.01 23.54 -4.60
C ARG A 83 18.30 22.37 -3.66
N ILE A 84 19.22 22.58 -2.72
CA ILE A 84 19.48 21.62 -1.64
C ILE A 84 18.31 21.67 -0.65
N ASP A 85 17.85 20.51 -0.23
CA ASP A 85 16.73 20.32 0.69
C ASP A 85 17.25 19.82 2.06
N PRO A 86 17.23 20.66 3.12
CA PRO A 86 17.60 20.22 4.46
C PRO A 86 16.55 19.33 5.13
N ALA A 87 15.36 19.21 4.53
CA ALA A 87 14.24 18.41 5.02
C ALA A 87 13.79 17.40 3.94
N PRO A 88 14.69 16.50 3.48
CA PRO A 88 14.46 15.71 2.27
C PRO A 88 13.28 14.74 2.35
N GLN A 89 12.85 14.40 3.57
CA GLN A 89 11.69 13.55 3.83
C GLN A 89 10.38 14.35 3.95
N ARG A 90 10.41 15.66 3.69
CA ARG A 90 9.26 16.58 3.70
C ARG A 90 8.55 16.67 5.06
N ILE A 91 9.31 16.38 6.10
CA ILE A 91 8.96 16.50 7.51
C ILE A 91 9.97 17.47 8.17
N PRO A 92 9.67 18.05 9.34
CA PRO A 92 10.63 18.88 10.06
C PRO A 92 11.98 18.17 10.20
N SER A 93 13.06 18.85 9.86
CA SER A 93 14.44 18.41 10.09
C SER A 93 15.25 19.66 10.37
N ASP A 94 16.23 19.58 11.26
CA ASP A 94 17.01 20.77 11.65
C ASP A 94 17.69 21.37 10.39
N SER A 95 17.97 22.65 10.35
CA SER A 95 18.71 23.23 9.21
C SER A 95 20.23 23.03 9.35
N ARG A 96 20.67 22.76 10.57
CA ARG A 96 22.06 22.67 11.01
C ARG A 96 22.51 21.21 11.07
N VAL A 97 23.82 21.04 11.25
CA VAL A 97 24.46 19.75 11.55
C VAL A 97 25.21 19.86 12.87
N VAL A 98 25.16 18.82 13.69
CA VAL A 98 25.92 18.79 14.94
C VAL A 98 27.32 18.22 14.71
N ALA A 99 28.35 18.86 15.27
CA ALA A 99 29.72 18.38 15.19
C ALA A 99 29.85 16.96 15.76
N GLY A 100 30.44 16.05 14.98
CA GLY A 100 30.58 14.63 15.30
C GLY A 100 29.45 13.75 14.76
N PHE A 101 28.38 14.33 14.20
CA PHE A 101 27.19 13.61 13.75
C PHE A 101 26.94 13.79 12.25
N GLU A 102 26.08 12.93 11.72
CA GLU A 102 25.65 12.92 10.33
C GLU A 102 24.21 13.39 10.19
N LYS A 103 23.88 13.86 9.00
CA LYS A 103 22.54 14.30 8.61
C LYS A 103 22.31 14.12 7.12
N GLN A 104 21.07 13.83 6.74
CA GLN A 104 20.69 13.73 5.33
C GLN A 104 20.27 15.08 4.76
N PHE A 105 20.83 15.42 3.61
CA PHE A 105 20.38 16.51 2.75
C PHE A 105 19.96 15.93 1.40
N GLY A 106 18.83 16.39 0.89
CA GLY A 106 18.33 16.02 -0.42
C GLY A 106 18.50 17.11 -1.45
N VAL A 107 17.90 16.89 -2.60
CA VAL A 107 17.78 17.88 -3.67
C VAL A 107 16.34 17.95 -4.12
N GLN A 108 15.88 19.17 -4.41
CA GLN A 108 14.67 19.42 -5.15
C GLN A 108 15.03 20.03 -6.51
N ALA A 109 14.26 19.69 -7.54
CA ALA A 109 14.38 20.29 -8.85
C ALA A 109 13.11 21.08 -9.19
N ARG A 110 13.25 22.12 -10.01
CA ARG A 110 12.14 22.95 -10.45
C ARG A 110 11.77 22.62 -11.89
N ARG A 111 10.49 22.36 -12.10
CA ARG A 111 9.87 22.16 -13.40
C ARG A 111 8.60 22.99 -13.47
N GLU A 112 8.45 23.79 -14.52
CA GLU A 112 7.25 24.62 -14.75
C GLU A 112 6.88 25.49 -13.53
N GLY A 113 7.89 26.00 -12.82
CA GLY A 113 7.72 26.82 -11.62
C GLY A 113 7.40 26.05 -10.33
N ARG A 114 7.27 24.72 -10.36
CA ARG A 114 7.02 23.87 -9.17
C ARG A 114 8.30 23.16 -8.73
N TRP A 115 8.56 23.16 -7.43
CA TRP A 115 9.65 22.40 -6.81
C TRP A 115 9.17 21.01 -6.43
N GLU A 116 9.92 19.99 -6.82
CA GLU A 116 9.64 18.60 -6.49
C GLU A 116 10.90 17.91 -5.94
N PRO A 117 10.76 17.02 -4.94
CA PRO A 117 11.90 16.24 -4.43
C PRO A 117 12.41 15.30 -5.50
N ILE A 118 13.74 15.21 -5.63
CA ILE A 118 14.40 14.29 -6.57
C ILE A 118 15.27 13.25 -5.85
N THR A 119 15.26 13.26 -4.52
CA THR A 119 15.99 12.32 -3.66
C THR A 119 15.04 11.73 -2.62
N ASP A 120 15.12 10.43 -2.37
CA ASP A 120 14.34 9.73 -1.33
C ASP A 120 15.27 9.03 -0.32
N PHE A 121 14.84 8.89 0.93
CA PHE A 121 15.62 8.28 2.01
C PHE A 121 14.80 7.28 2.84
N ALA A 122 13.67 6.81 2.30
CA ALA A 122 12.86 5.80 2.96
C ALA A 122 13.39 4.38 2.67
N VAL A 123 13.10 3.45 3.57
CA VAL A 123 13.65 2.07 3.58
C VAL A 123 12.56 1.02 3.75
N ARG A 124 12.93 -0.25 3.49
CA ARG A 124 12.07 -1.45 3.55
C ARG A 124 10.95 -1.46 2.50
N TYR A 125 10.32 -2.62 2.31
CA TYR A 125 9.30 -2.89 1.28
C TYR A 125 9.64 -2.54 -0.16
N GLY A 126 10.93 -2.60 -0.55
CA GLY A 126 11.32 -2.45 -1.95
C GLY A 126 10.74 -1.18 -2.56
N GLN A 127 10.76 -0.07 -1.80
CA GLN A 127 10.56 1.26 -2.37
C GLN A 127 11.47 1.37 -3.56
N TRP A 128 10.92 1.78 -4.70
CA TRP A 128 11.60 1.79 -5.99
C TRP A 128 12.91 2.59 -5.92
N GLY A 129 13.98 2.01 -5.40
CA GLY A 129 15.31 2.22 -5.92
C GLY A 129 15.17 1.74 -7.36
N TYR A 130 14.94 2.58 -8.35
CA TYR A 130 15.72 3.78 -8.66
C TYR A 130 14.88 4.97 -9.18
N PHE A 131 13.85 5.42 -8.45
CA PHE A 131 13.37 6.80 -8.52
C PHE A 131 14.15 7.64 -7.51
N ASP A 132 15.43 7.85 -7.80
CA ASP A 132 16.30 8.56 -6.89
C ASP A 132 17.47 9.14 -7.68
N ALA A 133 17.56 10.47 -7.71
CA ALA A 133 18.58 11.16 -8.48
C ALA A 133 19.96 11.11 -7.81
N LYS A 134 20.12 10.54 -6.61
CA LYS A 134 21.42 10.45 -5.89
C LYS A 134 22.59 9.99 -6.80
N PRO A 135 22.47 8.93 -7.62
CA PRO A 135 23.56 8.51 -8.52
C PRO A 135 23.97 9.55 -9.57
N PHE A 136 23.14 10.56 -9.83
CA PHE A 136 23.36 11.63 -10.82
C PHE A 136 23.69 12.98 -10.17
N ILE A 137 23.70 13.06 -8.84
CA ILE A 137 24.02 14.29 -8.11
C ILE A 137 25.48 14.24 -7.69
N ALA A 138 26.24 15.27 -8.05
CA ALA A 138 27.60 15.46 -7.57
C ALA A 138 27.60 16.40 -6.36
N TRP A 139 28.07 15.91 -5.21
CA TRP A 139 28.16 16.67 -3.97
C TRP A 139 29.58 17.16 -3.69
N SER A 140 29.71 18.30 -3.01
CA SER A 140 30.99 18.77 -2.46
C SER A 140 30.78 19.72 -1.28
N SER A 141 31.83 19.89 -0.47
CA SER A 141 31.89 20.88 0.61
C SER A 141 33.01 21.89 0.32
N SER A 142 32.74 23.16 0.58
CA SER A 142 33.73 24.24 0.47
C SER A 142 34.84 24.17 1.53
N ASP A 143 34.57 23.54 2.70
CA ASP A 143 35.56 23.32 3.76
C ASP A 143 35.32 21.97 4.45
N ALA A 144 36.04 20.95 3.99
CA ALA A 144 36.01 19.59 4.55
C ALA A 144 36.49 19.52 6.01
N SER A 145 37.16 20.56 6.53
CA SER A 145 37.53 20.64 7.94
C SER A 145 36.38 21.09 8.83
N ILE A 146 35.29 21.64 8.26
CA ILE A 146 34.06 22.02 8.95
C ILE A 146 32.99 20.93 8.77
N ALA A 147 32.74 20.51 7.54
CA ALA A 147 31.82 19.40 7.23
C ALA A 147 32.20 18.69 5.94
N THR A 148 31.94 17.38 5.87
CA THR A 148 32.06 16.58 4.65
C THR A 148 30.68 16.17 4.16
N VAL A 149 30.54 15.83 2.88
CA VAL A 149 29.31 15.30 2.28
C VAL A 149 29.66 14.11 1.39
N ASP A 150 28.90 13.02 1.48
CA ASP A 150 29.08 11.83 0.63
C ASP A 150 28.28 11.90 -0.68
N GLU A 151 28.39 10.86 -1.52
CA GLU A 151 27.65 10.76 -2.79
C GLU A 151 26.12 10.73 -2.64
N ASN A 152 25.62 10.42 -1.45
CA ASN A 152 24.20 10.30 -1.15
C ASN A 152 23.61 11.57 -0.50
N GLY A 153 24.40 12.63 -0.35
CA GLY A 153 23.97 13.84 0.34
C GLY A 153 23.99 13.71 1.87
N ARG A 154 24.67 12.72 2.42
CA ARG A 154 24.89 12.58 3.87
C ARG A 154 26.01 13.49 4.31
N VAL A 155 25.66 14.54 5.04
CA VAL A 155 26.58 15.54 5.57
C VAL A 155 27.05 15.14 6.96
N LYS A 156 28.36 15.13 7.20
CA LYS A 156 28.97 14.90 8.51
C LYS A 156 29.59 16.18 9.04
N GLY A 157 29.16 16.62 10.23
CA GLY A 157 29.76 17.75 10.93
C GLY A 157 31.10 17.36 11.53
N VAL A 158 32.16 18.09 11.20
CA VAL A 158 33.52 17.83 11.73
C VAL A 158 33.81 18.73 12.93
N LYS A 159 33.58 20.03 12.80
CA LYS A 159 33.77 21.01 13.88
C LYS A 159 32.80 22.18 13.75
N PRO A 160 32.47 22.88 14.86
CA PRO A 160 31.60 24.04 14.79
C PRO A 160 32.13 25.13 13.84
N GLY A 161 31.24 25.75 13.08
CA GLY A 161 31.54 26.81 12.13
C GLY A 161 30.61 26.80 10.92
N LYS A 162 30.96 27.54 9.88
CA LYS A 162 30.14 27.70 8.67
C LYS A 162 30.90 27.27 7.42
N CYS A 163 30.23 26.56 6.53
CA CYS A 163 30.73 26.22 5.20
C CYS A 163 29.56 26.12 4.21
N GLU A 164 29.85 26.12 2.93
CA GLU A 164 28.88 25.81 1.88
C GLU A 164 28.93 24.32 1.50
N VAL A 165 27.74 23.71 1.41
CA VAL A 165 27.52 22.41 0.75
C VAL A 165 26.99 22.68 -0.65
N LEU A 166 27.48 21.94 -1.63
CA LEU A 166 27.19 22.15 -3.04
C LEU A 166 26.66 20.87 -3.69
N ALA A 167 25.56 20.98 -4.43
CA ALA A 167 25.00 19.92 -5.26
C ALA A 167 24.99 20.35 -6.73
N ARG A 168 25.37 19.44 -7.63
CA ARG A 168 25.25 19.61 -9.08
C ARG A 168 24.42 18.49 -9.68
N PHE A 169 23.47 18.86 -10.51
CA PHE A 169 22.59 17.93 -11.21
C PHE A 169 22.21 18.55 -12.55
N ARG A 170 22.50 17.84 -13.66
CA ARG A 170 22.09 18.24 -15.02
C ARG A 170 22.52 19.63 -15.48
N GLY A 171 23.74 20.03 -15.14
CA GLY A 171 24.25 21.36 -15.49
C GLY A 171 23.70 22.49 -14.61
N HIS A 172 22.81 22.19 -13.67
CA HIS A 172 22.40 23.10 -12.61
C HIS A 172 23.24 22.89 -11.35
N GLU A 173 23.36 23.94 -10.56
CA GLU A 173 24.14 23.97 -9.33
C GLU A 173 23.33 24.66 -8.23
N ALA A 174 23.40 24.13 -7.01
CA ALA A 174 22.83 24.75 -5.80
C ALA A 174 23.79 24.69 -4.63
N THR A 175 23.86 25.81 -3.90
CA THR A 175 24.63 25.96 -2.66
C THR A 175 23.71 26.03 -1.46
N TYR A 176 24.13 25.47 -0.33
CA TYR A 176 23.50 25.60 0.97
C TYR A 176 24.51 26.12 1.99
N SER A 177 24.19 27.24 2.65
CA SER A 177 25.00 27.80 3.73
C SER A 177 24.79 26.97 5.01
N LEU A 178 25.65 25.98 5.22
CA LEU A 178 25.60 25.09 6.37
C LEU A 178 26.23 25.73 7.61
N GLU A 179 25.53 25.61 8.73
CA GLU A 179 26.06 25.84 10.06
C GLU A 179 26.26 24.50 10.79
N VAL A 180 27.49 24.30 11.29
CA VAL A 180 27.82 23.20 12.19
C VAL A 180 27.85 23.72 13.62
N VAL A 181 27.07 23.10 14.51
CA VAL A 181 26.95 23.50 15.92
C VAL A 181 27.66 22.54 16.88
N SER A 182 27.90 22.98 18.11
CA SER A 182 28.44 22.13 19.18
C SER A 182 27.44 21.04 19.58
N ALA A 183 27.96 19.86 19.94
CA ALA A 183 27.17 18.74 20.45
C ALA A 183 26.82 18.85 21.95
N ASP A 184 27.53 19.68 22.71
CA ASP A 184 27.37 19.80 24.16
C ASP A 184 26.22 20.76 24.51
N LYS A 185 25.00 20.33 24.19
CA LYS A 185 23.77 21.12 24.32
C LYS A 185 22.62 20.25 24.85
N PRO A 186 21.63 20.84 25.56
CA PRO A 186 20.37 20.17 25.83
C PRO A 186 19.55 20.02 24.53
N ASP A 187 18.52 19.19 24.56
CA ASP A 187 17.56 18.99 23.46
C ASP A 187 16.16 18.99 24.06
N PHE A 188 15.50 20.15 24.10
CA PHE A 188 14.18 20.31 24.71
C PHE A 188 13.11 19.73 23.79
N ASP A 189 12.88 18.44 23.92
CA ASP A 189 12.09 17.68 22.96
C ASP A 189 10.59 17.67 23.27
N LEU A 190 9.76 17.80 22.23
CA LEU A 190 8.31 17.63 22.29
C LEU A 190 7.95 16.19 21.94
N ILE A 191 7.64 15.39 22.96
CA ILE A 191 7.37 13.95 22.84
C ILE A 191 5.98 13.69 22.25
N CYS A 192 4.91 14.24 22.83
CA CYS A 192 3.55 14.14 22.29
C CYS A 192 2.58 15.13 22.95
N VAL A 193 1.39 15.29 22.33
CA VAL A 193 0.32 16.19 22.81
C VAL A 193 -0.93 15.35 23.10
N GLU A 194 -1.22 15.12 24.39
CA GLU A 194 -2.36 14.31 24.82
C GLU A 194 -3.59 15.17 25.12
N LEU A 195 -4.78 14.74 24.71
CA LEU A 195 -6.03 15.42 25.05
C LEU A 195 -6.87 14.59 26.03
N HIS A 196 -7.24 15.20 27.16
CA HIS A 196 -7.97 14.55 28.25
C HIS A 196 -9.27 15.27 28.63
N PRO A 197 -10.32 14.56 29.07
CA PRO A 197 -10.40 13.09 29.17
C PRO A 197 -10.47 12.39 27.80
N ARG A 198 -10.05 11.13 27.75
CA ARG A 198 -10.21 10.28 26.55
C ARG A 198 -11.57 9.59 26.55
N TYR A 199 -12.07 9.27 25.37
CA TYR A 199 -13.37 8.63 25.18
C TYR A 199 -13.20 7.27 24.49
N ARG A 200 -13.91 6.27 25.01
CA ARG A 200 -13.88 4.92 24.46
C ARG A 200 -14.58 4.85 23.10
N ASN A 201 -14.07 4.05 22.18
CA ASN A 201 -14.67 3.81 20.85
C ASN A 201 -16.01 3.05 20.92
N ASP A 202 -16.23 2.30 21.99
CA ASP A 202 -17.46 1.54 22.25
C ASP A 202 -18.50 2.32 23.08
N ALA A 203 -18.19 3.55 23.50
CA ALA A 203 -19.11 4.37 24.28
C ALA A 203 -20.08 5.16 23.39
N VAL A 204 -21.28 5.44 23.92
CA VAL A 204 -22.25 6.32 23.25
C VAL A 204 -21.72 7.75 23.10
N LYS A 205 -20.97 8.24 24.10
CA LYS A 205 -20.21 9.49 24.02
C LYS A 205 -18.76 9.14 23.72
N ASP A 206 -18.39 9.25 22.45
CA ASP A 206 -17.09 8.85 21.91
C ASP A 206 -16.15 10.03 21.62
N ARG A 207 -16.58 11.28 21.91
CA ARG A 207 -15.84 12.52 21.65
C ARG A 207 -16.20 13.66 22.62
N PRO A 208 -15.35 14.70 22.75
CA PRO A 208 -15.66 15.88 23.55
C PRO A 208 -16.86 16.67 23.02
N ALA A 209 -17.61 17.31 23.92
CA ALA A 209 -18.66 18.26 23.57
C ALA A 209 -18.17 19.72 23.69
N ALA A 210 -18.74 20.62 22.88
CA ALA A 210 -18.43 22.05 22.98
C ALA A 210 -18.66 22.57 24.42
N GLY A 211 -17.69 23.32 24.95
CA GLY A 211 -17.71 23.85 26.31
C GLY A 211 -17.21 22.88 27.39
N GLU A 212 -16.96 21.61 27.05
CA GLU A 212 -16.41 20.63 27.99
C GLU A 212 -14.99 21.02 28.42
N SER A 213 -14.66 20.87 29.69
CA SER A 213 -13.33 21.19 30.20
C SER A 213 -12.33 20.12 29.79
N MET A 214 -11.45 20.46 28.86
CA MET A 214 -10.38 19.59 28.37
C MET A 214 -9.03 20.01 28.95
N THR A 215 -8.12 19.04 29.05
CA THR A 215 -6.72 19.25 29.42
C THR A 215 -5.83 18.80 28.27
N VAL A 216 -5.02 19.72 27.73
CA VAL A 216 -3.88 19.37 26.88
C VAL A 216 -2.71 19.06 27.81
N ARG A 217 -2.23 17.82 27.80
CA ARG A 217 -0.99 17.43 28.48
C ARG A 217 0.10 17.33 27.42
N VAL A 218 1.10 18.22 27.52
CA VAL A 218 2.27 18.20 26.67
C VAL A 218 3.35 17.39 27.39
N ARG A 219 3.76 16.26 26.82
CA ARG A 219 4.92 15.50 27.29
C ARG A 219 6.17 16.09 26.63
N VAL A 220 7.17 16.40 27.45
CA VAL A 220 8.45 16.97 27.01
C VAL A 220 9.60 16.25 27.68
N GLY A 221 10.80 16.34 27.11
CA GLY A 221 11.99 15.72 27.69
C GLY A 221 13.27 16.44 27.33
N ASN A 222 14.39 15.91 27.83
CA ASN A 222 15.72 16.29 27.38
C ASN A 222 16.44 15.08 26.79
N PHE A 223 16.80 15.10 25.51
CA PHE A 223 17.56 14.01 24.87
C PHE A 223 18.97 14.43 24.42
N GLY A 224 19.35 15.67 24.73
CA GLY A 224 20.66 16.23 24.40
C GLY A 224 21.72 15.78 25.40
N PRO A 225 23.01 15.86 25.03
CA PRO A 225 24.11 15.48 25.93
C PRO A 225 24.22 16.33 27.20
N ALA A 226 23.78 17.59 27.17
CA ALA A 226 23.82 18.48 28.34
C ALA A 226 22.47 18.54 29.06
N SER A 227 22.48 18.92 30.35
CA SER A 227 21.26 19.09 31.14
C SER A 227 20.43 20.27 30.65
N LEU A 228 19.12 20.08 30.52
CA LEU A 228 18.16 21.14 30.28
C LEU A 228 17.83 21.82 31.61
N PRO A 229 18.05 23.14 31.76
CA PRO A 229 17.70 23.84 32.98
C PRO A 229 16.18 24.00 33.14
N ALA A 230 15.72 24.12 34.38
CA ALA A 230 14.36 24.54 34.69
C ALA A 230 14.03 25.89 34.02
N GLY A 231 12.73 26.13 33.75
CA GLY A 231 12.25 27.37 33.16
C GLY A 231 12.06 27.34 31.64
N GLY A 232 12.38 26.22 30.96
CA GLY A 232 12.07 26.01 29.55
C GLY A 232 10.60 26.24 29.27
N GLU A 233 10.28 27.18 28.38
CA GLU A 233 8.90 27.63 28.12
C GLU A 233 8.17 26.66 27.20
N VAL A 234 6.96 26.27 27.57
CA VAL A 234 6.00 25.55 26.74
C VAL A 234 4.82 26.47 26.47
N ARG A 235 4.54 26.74 25.19
CA ARG A 235 3.42 27.57 24.75
C ARG A 235 2.40 26.74 23.98
N LEU A 236 1.13 26.85 24.34
CA LEU A 236 -0.01 26.32 23.60
C LEU A 236 -0.80 27.49 22.99
N ASP A 237 -0.90 27.49 21.67
CA ASP A 237 -1.76 28.38 20.91
C ASP A 237 -2.96 27.61 20.35
N LEU A 238 -4.17 28.10 20.64
CA LEU A 238 -5.40 27.65 20.00
C LEU A 238 -5.71 28.56 18.82
N VAL A 239 -5.43 28.09 17.61
CA VAL A 239 -5.54 28.84 16.36
C VAL A 239 -6.80 28.37 15.62
N PRO A 240 -7.62 29.27 15.06
CA PRO A 240 -8.77 28.86 14.28
C PRO A 240 -8.35 28.09 13.02
N VAL A 241 -9.20 27.19 12.53
CA VAL A 241 -9.05 26.65 11.18
C VAL A 241 -9.37 27.74 10.15
N ALA A 242 -8.71 27.70 8.99
CA ALA A 242 -9.01 28.60 7.88
C ALA A 242 -10.45 28.39 7.38
N GLU A 243 -11.01 29.40 6.68
CA GLU A 243 -12.39 29.32 6.18
C GLU A 243 -12.61 28.13 5.22
N THR A 244 -11.59 27.75 4.45
CA THR A 244 -11.63 26.60 3.55
C THR A 244 -11.51 25.26 4.27
N ASP A 245 -11.10 25.27 5.55
CA ASP A 245 -10.75 24.09 6.35
C ASP A 245 -10.02 23.00 5.55
N SER A 246 -8.90 23.38 4.93
CA SER A 246 -8.12 22.50 4.03
C SER A 246 -7.28 21.45 4.77
N TYR A 247 -7.46 21.30 6.08
CA TYR A 247 -6.64 20.43 6.95
C TYR A 247 -5.13 20.77 6.88
N ARG A 248 -4.82 22.01 6.49
CA ARG A 248 -3.47 22.59 6.50
C ARG A 248 -3.44 23.73 7.51
N PHE A 249 -2.40 23.74 8.32
CA PHE A 249 -2.19 24.82 9.26
C PHE A 249 -1.79 26.10 8.52
N ASP A 250 -2.48 27.19 8.83
CA ASP A 250 -2.15 28.52 8.31
C ASP A 250 -1.49 29.33 9.44
N SER A 251 -0.18 29.51 9.35
CA SER A 251 0.60 30.23 10.34
C SER A 251 0.34 31.75 10.35
N THR A 252 -0.40 32.28 9.38
CA THR A 252 -0.77 33.70 9.32
C THR A 252 -1.98 34.04 10.19
N LEU A 253 -2.74 33.03 10.62
CA LEU A 253 -3.89 33.21 11.49
C LEU A 253 -3.46 33.45 12.94
N SER A 254 -4.07 34.46 13.57
CA SER A 254 -3.82 34.78 14.98
C SER A 254 -4.47 33.76 15.91
N PRO A 255 -3.80 33.36 17.01
CA PRO A 255 -4.39 32.50 18.02
C PRO A 255 -5.57 33.19 18.70
N GLN A 256 -6.64 32.43 18.96
CA GLN A 256 -7.77 32.86 19.77
C GLN A 256 -7.49 32.74 21.28
N LYS A 257 -6.57 31.84 21.65
CA LYS A 257 -6.09 31.70 23.03
C LYS A 257 -4.63 31.29 23.01
N THR A 258 -3.85 31.89 23.89
CA THR A 258 -2.46 31.51 24.15
C THR A 258 -2.31 31.18 25.63
N CYS A 259 -1.70 30.04 25.92
CA CYS A 259 -1.33 29.61 27.26
C CYS A 259 0.18 29.36 27.29
N THR A 260 0.82 29.71 28.42
CA THR A 260 2.24 29.47 28.63
C THR A 260 2.45 28.84 30.00
N ALA A 261 3.39 27.90 30.07
CA ALA A 261 3.92 27.36 31.32
C ALA A 261 5.40 27.02 31.12
N THR A 262 6.07 26.60 32.19
CA THR A 262 7.51 26.31 32.18
C THR A 262 7.77 24.96 32.79
N VAL A 263 8.82 24.28 32.33
CA VAL A 263 9.39 23.12 33.01
C VAL A 263 9.86 23.55 34.41
N ASP A 264 9.50 22.79 35.43
CA ASP A 264 9.64 23.17 36.85
C ASP A 264 10.96 22.72 37.49
N ARG A 265 11.73 21.88 36.81
CA ARG A 265 13.00 21.29 37.28
C ARG A 265 13.99 21.09 36.16
N ASP A 266 15.25 20.93 36.50
CA ASP A 266 16.26 20.51 35.53
C ASP A 266 15.96 19.08 35.04
N LEU A 267 16.24 18.81 33.78
CA LEU A 267 16.11 17.48 33.16
C LEU A 267 17.49 16.99 32.70
N ALA A 268 17.91 15.84 33.20
CA ALA A 268 19.06 15.13 32.65
C ALA A 268 18.71 14.49 31.29
N CYS A 269 19.74 14.07 30.53
CA CYS A 269 19.54 13.33 29.28
C CYS A 269 18.70 12.07 29.52
N GLY A 270 17.64 11.89 28.74
CA GLY A 270 16.65 10.82 28.83
C GLY A 270 15.53 11.06 29.86
N GLU A 271 15.53 12.19 30.59
CA GLU A 271 14.44 12.50 31.53
C GLU A 271 13.27 13.22 30.86
N GLU A 272 12.07 12.88 31.32
CA GLU A 272 10.80 13.42 30.81
C GLU A 272 10.05 14.17 31.91
N THR A 273 9.15 15.06 31.51
CA THR A 273 8.16 15.71 32.37
C THR A 273 6.92 16.11 31.56
N THR A 274 5.93 16.71 32.22
CA THR A 274 4.68 17.13 31.57
C THR A 274 4.26 18.52 31.99
N VAL A 275 3.69 19.25 31.04
CA VAL A 275 3.02 20.54 31.27
C VAL A 275 1.56 20.42 30.84
N GLU A 276 0.64 20.93 31.66
CA GLU A 276 -0.80 20.81 31.41
C GLU A 276 -1.48 22.17 31.21
N PHE A 277 -2.36 22.24 30.20
CA PHE A 277 -3.18 23.42 29.91
C PHE A 277 -4.65 23.05 29.89
N LYS A 278 -5.47 23.80 30.61
CA LYS A 278 -6.93 23.62 30.61
C LYS A 278 -7.63 24.61 29.68
N PHE A 279 -8.60 24.11 28.93
CA PHE A 279 -9.43 24.92 28.05
C PHE A 279 -10.83 24.33 27.91
N ALA A 280 -11.80 25.17 27.58
CA ALA A 280 -13.12 24.70 27.18
C ALA A 280 -13.06 24.25 25.72
N TYR A 281 -13.53 23.04 25.41
CA TYR A 281 -13.49 22.48 24.06
C TYR A 281 -14.25 23.40 23.08
N PRO A 282 -13.65 23.77 21.94
CA PRO A 282 -14.24 24.76 21.06
C PRO A 282 -15.46 24.20 20.32
N ALA A 283 -16.40 25.08 19.97
CA ALA A 283 -17.58 24.70 19.20
C ALA A 283 -17.27 24.40 17.73
N LYS A 284 -16.14 24.89 17.22
CA LYS A 284 -15.58 24.58 15.90
C LYS A 284 -14.17 24.02 16.09
N PRO A 285 -13.69 23.15 15.19
CA PRO A 285 -12.30 22.70 15.21
C PRO A 285 -11.30 23.85 15.27
N GLN A 286 -10.21 23.64 16.01
CA GLN A 286 -9.07 24.54 16.10
C GLN A 286 -7.77 23.73 15.95
N TRP A 287 -6.70 24.42 15.59
CA TRP A 287 -5.34 23.90 15.70
C TRP A 287 -4.78 24.19 17.08
N MET A 288 -4.26 23.16 17.73
CA MET A 288 -3.39 23.23 18.89
C MET A 288 -1.95 23.28 18.38
N ARG A 289 -1.36 24.48 18.39
CA ARG A 289 0.06 24.67 18.08
C ARG A 289 0.82 24.74 19.40
N VAL A 290 1.61 23.71 19.69
CA VAL A 290 2.51 23.67 20.83
C VAL A 290 3.91 24.05 20.36
N ARG A 291 4.54 25.00 21.05
CA ARG A 291 5.92 25.41 20.81
C ARG A 291 6.72 25.33 22.10
N LEU A 292 7.90 24.73 22.01
CA LEU A 292 8.93 24.74 23.02
C LEU A 292 9.88 25.91 22.74
N ASP A 293 10.31 26.54 23.83
CA ASP A 293 11.16 27.74 23.85
C ASP A 293 10.94 28.73 22.68
N PRO A 294 9.72 29.26 22.50
CA PRO A 294 9.39 30.13 21.36
C PRO A 294 10.16 31.47 21.34
N GLY A 295 11.01 31.72 22.34
CA GLY A 295 11.89 32.88 22.42
C GLY A 295 13.36 32.57 22.11
N GLU A 296 13.70 31.33 21.73
CA GLU A 296 15.05 30.89 21.37
C GLU A 296 16.11 31.28 22.42
N ARG A 297 15.79 31.04 23.70
CA ARG A 297 16.64 31.32 24.86
C ARG A 297 17.55 30.15 25.24
N ILE A 298 17.16 28.94 24.86
CA ILE A 298 17.91 27.71 25.05
C ILE A 298 18.63 27.44 23.73
N ASP A 299 19.94 27.23 23.79
CA ASP A 299 20.71 26.83 22.62
C ASP A 299 20.69 25.29 22.53
N GLU A 300 19.93 24.76 21.57
CA GLU A 300 19.56 23.35 21.55
C GLU A 300 20.38 22.51 20.56
N PHE A 301 20.45 21.21 20.86
CA PHE A 301 21.02 20.19 19.98
C PHE A 301 20.23 20.10 18.67
N CYS A 302 18.89 20.09 18.76
CA CYS A 302 17.96 20.05 17.63
C CYS A 302 16.87 21.11 17.83
N GLU A 303 16.55 21.90 16.80
CA GLU A 303 15.45 22.88 16.85
C GLU A 303 14.18 22.38 16.16
N ALA A 304 14.29 21.31 15.35
CA ALA A 304 13.19 20.84 14.51
C ALA A 304 12.08 20.10 15.28
N ASN A 305 12.34 19.74 16.54
CA ASN A 305 11.44 19.04 17.44
C ASN A 305 10.68 19.98 18.41
N ASN A 306 10.92 21.29 18.33
CA ASN A 306 10.30 22.29 19.19
C ASN A 306 8.83 22.60 18.87
N GLU A 307 8.22 21.97 17.86
CA GLU A 307 6.85 22.26 17.46
C GLU A 307 5.99 21.02 17.19
N SER A 308 4.73 21.10 17.61
CA SER A 308 3.68 20.17 17.20
C SER A 308 2.43 20.95 16.85
N ILE A 309 1.81 20.61 15.72
CA ILE A 309 0.58 21.23 15.26
C ILE A 309 -0.46 20.14 15.05
N GLU A 310 -1.48 20.14 15.91
CA GLU A 310 -2.48 19.08 15.96
C GLU A 310 -3.88 19.68 15.97
N ARG A 311 -4.88 19.02 15.36
CA ARG A 311 -6.26 19.52 15.47
C ARG A 311 -6.91 19.07 16.77
N THR A 312 -7.85 19.87 17.28
CA THR A 312 -8.67 19.49 18.43
C THR A 312 -9.55 18.28 18.11
N ASP A 313 -10.05 18.19 16.88
CA ASP A 313 -10.92 17.12 16.37
C ASP A 313 -10.15 16.01 15.63
N ALA A 314 -8.81 16.02 15.64
CA ALA A 314 -8.01 14.94 15.10
C ALA A 314 -8.30 13.63 15.83
N ARG A 315 -8.23 12.51 15.11
CA ARG A 315 -8.38 11.17 15.66
C ARG A 315 -7.21 10.86 16.60
N PRO A 316 -7.47 10.47 17.86
CA PRO A 316 -6.41 10.16 18.81
C PRO A 316 -5.81 8.80 18.46
N VAL A 317 -4.50 8.73 18.21
CA VAL A 317 -3.77 7.47 18.00
C VAL A 317 -2.74 7.26 19.11
N GLN A 318 -2.34 6.02 19.32
CA GLN A 318 -1.24 5.69 20.22
C GLN A 318 -0.10 4.99 19.47
N LEU A 319 1.13 5.29 19.84
CA LEU A 319 2.30 4.52 19.43
C LEU A 319 2.84 3.77 20.64
N ALA A 320 3.66 2.75 20.41
CA ALA A 320 4.45 2.15 21.48
C ALA A 320 5.89 1.88 21.05
N TYR A 321 6.76 1.73 22.04
CA TYR A 321 8.20 1.57 21.85
C TYR A 321 8.83 0.67 22.91
N ARG A 322 10.00 0.11 22.59
CA ARG A 322 10.86 -0.58 23.57
C ARG A 322 11.73 0.42 24.35
N PRO A 323 11.64 0.47 25.70
CA PRO A 323 12.48 1.36 26.52
C PRO A 323 13.99 1.19 26.30
N ALA A 324 14.44 -0.02 26.00
CA ALA A 324 15.84 -0.31 25.69
C ALA A 324 16.35 0.45 24.45
N VAL A 325 15.51 0.62 23.43
CA VAL A 325 15.87 1.34 22.19
C VAL A 325 16.08 2.82 22.50
N LEU A 326 15.10 3.47 23.17
CA LEU A 326 15.19 4.86 23.61
C LEU A 326 16.47 5.11 24.44
N LYS A 327 16.73 4.23 25.43
CA LYS A 327 17.92 4.33 26.27
C LYS A 327 19.21 4.21 25.46
N SER A 328 19.25 3.33 24.46
CA SER A 328 20.42 3.15 23.60
C SER A 328 20.69 4.39 22.73
N CYS A 329 19.65 5.08 22.25
CA CYS A 329 19.82 6.29 21.43
C CYS A 329 20.57 7.38 22.19
N CYS A 330 20.20 7.62 23.46
CA CYS A 330 20.89 8.58 24.33
C CYS A 330 22.30 8.11 24.71
N ALA A 331 22.43 6.85 25.17
CA ALA A 331 23.69 6.33 25.71
C ALA A 331 24.79 6.21 24.63
N GLU A 332 24.41 5.81 23.42
CA GLU A 332 25.32 5.61 22.30
C GLU A 332 25.35 6.82 21.35
N LYS A 333 24.57 7.88 21.64
CA LYS A 333 24.45 9.09 20.84
C LYS A 333 24.09 8.78 19.37
N LYS A 334 23.00 8.03 19.18
CA LYS A 334 22.48 7.70 17.84
C LYS A 334 21.57 8.82 17.35
N ILE A 335 22.05 9.57 16.36
CA ILE A 335 21.26 10.62 15.71
C ILE A 335 20.29 10.00 14.70
N ASN A 336 19.12 10.62 14.57
CA ASN A 336 18.11 10.27 13.59
C ASN A 336 18.10 11.29 12.42
N HIS A 337 17.31 11.02 11.37
CA HIS A 337 17.20 11.87 10.18
C HIS A 337 16.61 13.28 10.41
N ILE A 338 16.01 13.55 11.58
CA ILE A 338 15.58 14.89 12.00
C ILE A 338 16.79 15.72 12.46
N GLY A 339 17.86 15.04 12.90
CA GLY A 339 19.00 15.65 13.58
C GLY A 339 18.90 15.57 15.11
N SER A 340 18.03 14.70 15.64
CA SER A 340 17.76 14.55 17.07
C SER A 340 18.29 13.21 17.61
N LEU A 341 18.57 13.15 18.92
CA LEU A 341 18.88 11.90 19.64
C LEU A 341 17.63 11.24 20.24
N SER A 342 16.47 11.90 20.18
CA SER A 342 15.20 11.39 20.67
C SER A 342 14.66 10.30 19.76
N TYR A 343 14.36 9.14 20.33
CA TYR A 343 13.62 8.10 19.61
C TYR A 343 12.17 8.52 19.35
N TYR A 344 11.62 9.41 20.18
CA TYR A 344 10.27 9.93 20.00
C TYR A 344 10.15 10.79 18.75
N ASP A 345 11.17 11.60 18.44
CA ASP A 345 11.23 12.36 17.19
C ASP A 345 11.23 11.45 15.98
N TRP A 346 12.01 10.36 16.03
CA TRP A 346 12.01 9.37 14.94
C TRP A 346 10.66 8.66 14.79
N LEU A 347 9.95 8.35 15.88
CA LEU A 347 8.60 7.79 15.82
C LEU A 347 7.59 8.79 15.25
N ARG A 348 7.63 10.04 15.71
CA ARG A 348 6.76 11.12 15.21
C ARG A 348 7.00 11.40 13.73
N ALA A 349 8.25 11.31 13.27
CA ALA A 349 8.61 11.45 11.87
C ALA A 349 7.83 10.49 10.95
N GLN A 350 7.61 9.24 11.39
CA GLN A 350 6.80 8.27 10.63
C GLN A 350 5.36 8.76 10.44
N LYS A 351 4.75 9.29 11.51
CA LYS A 351 3.40 9.87 11.47
C LYS A 351 3.36 11.12 10.58
N LEU A 352 4.33 12.02 10.73
CA LEU A 352 4.38 13.25 9.93
C LEU A 352 4.55 12.95 8.44
N ARG A 353 5.27 11.88 8.10
CA ARG A 353 5.37 11.42 6.72
C ARG A 353 4.04 10.90 6.19
N MET A 354 3.25 10.20 7.01
CA MET A 354 1.87 9.83 6.66
C MET A 354 1.00 11.08 6.41
N ASP A 355 1.13 12.15 7.21
CA ASP A 355 0.41 13.41 6.97
C ASP A 355 0.78 14.02 5.59
N VAL A 356 2.05 13.90 5.16
CA VAL A 356 2.47 14.32 3.82
C VAL A 356 1.76 13.51 2.75
N MET A 357 1.73 12.18 2.88
CA MET A 357 1.05 11.29 1.94
C MET A 357 -0.44 11.64 1.80
N LEU A 358 -1.14 11.83 2.91
CA LEU A 358 -2.56 12.19 2.92
C LEU A 358 -2.85 13.50 2.18
N ARG A 359 -2.00 14.50 2.40
CA ARG A 359 -2.12 15.84 1.80
C ARG A 359 -1.81 15.87 0.31
N ASP A 360 -0.99 14.95 -0.16
CA ASP A 360 -0.59 14.84 -1.56
C ASP A 360 -1.50 13.94 -2.39
N ALA A 361 -2.34 13.13 -1.75
CA ALA A 361 -3.34 12.29 -2.39
C ALA A 361 -4.51 13.11 -2.96
N VAL A 362 -4.20 13.99 -3.91
CA VAL A 362 -5.10 14.90 -4.63
C VAL A 362 -5.67 14.16 -5.84
N TRP A 363 -6.89 13.69 -5.69
CA TRP A 363 -7.59 12.85 -6.65
C TRP A 363 -8.99 13.38 -6.92
N PRO A 364 -9.67 12.95 -7.99
CA PRO A 364 -11.11 13.21 -8.15
C PRO A 364 -11.96 12.71 -6.97
N THR A 365 -11.50 11.67 -6.25
CA THR A 365 -12.17 11.10 -5.07
C THR A 365 -11.94 11.89 -3.77
N THR A 366 -10.92 12.75 -3.73
CA THR A 366 -10.57 13.56 -2.55
C THR A 366 -10.77 15.06 -2.77
N GLY A 367 -10.40 15.62 -3.91
CA GLY A 367 -10.45 17.05 -4.19
C GLY A 367 -9.12 17.78 -3.96
N PRO A 368 -9.10 19.12 -4.06
CA PRO A 368 -7.88 19.90 -4.27
C PRO A 368 -6.93 19.99 -3.07
N HIS A 369 -7.33 19.48 -1.90
CA HIS A 369 -6.55 19.53 -0.67
C HIS A 369 -6.01 18.17 -0.24
N GLY A 370 -6.29 17.12 -1.01
CA GLY A 370 -5.98 15.74 -0.65
C GLY A 370 -6.99 15.18 0.35
N VAL A 371 -6.56 14.23 1.17
CA VAL A 371 -7.38 13.65 2.24
C VAL A 371 -7.51 14.66 3.39
N GLU A 372 -8.74 15.13 3.60
CA GLU A 372 -9.09 16.09 4.67
C GLU A 372 -9.40 15.36 5.98
N GLU A 373 -8.41 14.68 6.54
CA GLU A 373 -8.48 14.00 7.84
C GLU A 373 -7.19 14.28 8.64
N ALA A 374 -7.25 14.20 9.97
CA ALA A 374 -6.10 14.42 10.83
C ALA A 374 -6.01 13.40 11.97
N TYR A 375 -4.78 13.08 12.34
CA TYR A 375 -4.44 12.15 13.40
C TYR A 375 -3.53 12.85 14.40
N ARG A 376 -3.72 12.60 15.69
CA ARG A 376 -2.92 13.15 16.77
C ARG A 376 -2.33 12.03 17.60
N VAL A 377 -1.01 12.08 17.82
CA VAL A 377 -0.34 11.12 18.71
C VAL A 377 -0.67 11.50 20.16
N ASP A 378 -1.71 10.88 20.71
CA ASP A 378 -2.20 11.13 22.06
C ASP A 378 -1.47 10.32 23.13
N ALA A 379 -0.70 9.31 22.73
CA ALA A 379 0.17 8.55 23.62
C ALA A 379 1.34 7.91 22.88
N ILE A 380 2.49 7.86 23.55
CA ILE A 380 3.61 6.99 23.20
C ILE A 380 3.90 6.12 24.42
N THR A 381 3.51 4.86 24.34
CA THR A 381 3.44 3.91 25.46
C THR A 381 4.69 3.03 25.49
N ALA A 382 5.33 2.91 26.66
CA ALA A 382 6.42 1.96 26.84
C ALA A 382 5.88 0.52 26.81
N LEU A 383 6.48 -0.35 26.01
CA LEU A 383 6.24 -1.79 26.03
C LEU A 383 6.92 -2.42 27.24
N GLU A 384 6.27 -3.45 27.81
CA GLU A 384 6.76 -4.17 28.98
C GLU A 384 7.20 -5.60 28.64
N ASP A 385 7.97 -6.21 29.53
CA ASP A 385 8.36 -7.62 29.44
C ASP A 385 7.20 -8.52 29.93
N CYS A 386 6.07 -8.46 29.24
CA CYS A 386 4.85 -9.23 29.50
C CYS A 386 4.28 -9.87 28.22
N GLY A 387 3.25 -10.70 28.38
CA GLY A 387 2.52 -11.28 27.25
C GLY A 387 1.85 -10.20 26.40
N TRP A 388 1.65 -10.47 25.10
CA TRP A 388 1.09 -9.49 24.17
C TRP A 388 -0.25 -8.91 24.65
N ASP A 389 -1.20 -9.77 25.02
CA ASP A 389 -2.53 -9.32 25.45
C ASP A 389 -2.50 -8.48 26.73
N ASP A 390 -1.46 -8.63 27.56
CA ASP A 390 -1.27 -7.90 28.81
C ASP A 390 -0.52 -6.56 28.62
N GLN A 391 -0.08 -6.23 27.40
CA GLN A 391 0.64 -4.99 27.13
C GLN A 391 -0.23 -3.77 27.48
N PRO A 392 0.31 -2.75 28.16
CA PRO A 392 -0.41 -1.49 28.42
C PRO A 392 -0.98 -0.87 27.14
N TYR A 393 -0.28 -1.04 26.01
CA TYR A 393 -0.74 -0.63 24.69
C TYR A 393 -2.10 -1.26 24.31
N ASN A 394 -2.25 -2.57 24.50
CA ASN A 394 -3.46 -3.32 24.15
C ASN A 394 -4.61 -2.99 25.10
N HIS A 395 -4.36 -2.88 26.41
CA HIS A 395 -5.37 -2.47 27.39
C HIS A 395 -5.97 -1.09 27.09
N ASN A 396 -5.17 -0.17 26.54
CA ASN A 396 -5.60 1.19 26.25
C ASN A 396 -6.20 1.37 24.85
N ALA A 397 -6.15 0.37 23.97
CA ALA A 397 -6.56 0.48 22.56
C ALA A 397 -7.98 1.02 22.36
N VAL A 398 -8.89 0.73 23.29
CA VAL A 398 -10.28 1.20 23.28
C VAL A 398 -10.42 2.73 23.32
N TYR A 399 -9.40 3.48 23.76
CA TYR A 399 -9.42 4.94 23.84
C TYR A 399 -8.86 5.64 22.60
N TYR A 400 -8.34 4.89 21.63
CA TYR A 400 -7.68 5.41 20.44
C TYR A 400 -8.35 4.89 19.17
N ASP A 401 -8.16 5.63 18.08
CA ASP A 401 -8.60 5.31 16.72
C ASP A 401 -7.40 4.78 15.92
N GLY A 402 -6.73 3.81 16.52
CA GLY A 402 -5.59 3.16 15.93
C GLY A 402 -4.26 3.37 16.64
N GLY A 403 -3.21 2.87 16.00
CA GLY A 403 -1.86 2.90 16.51
C GLY A 403 -1.01 1.74 16.04
N PHE A 404 0.30 1.83 16.25
CA PHE A 404 1.19 0.69 16.03
C PHE A 404 2.29 0.63 17.10
N PRO A 405 2.55 -0.56 17.67
CA PRO A 405 3.66 -0.78 18.58
C PRO A 405 4.93 -1.09 17.79
N VAL A 406 5.84 -0.11 17.67
CA VAL A 406 7.09 -0.27 16.94
C VAL A 406 8.07 -1.08 17.79
N ASP A 407 8.16 -2.38 17.50
CA ASP A 407 9.00 -3.37 18.17
C ASP A 407 9.82 -4.21 17.17
N GLU A 408 10.58 -3.52 16.35
CA GLU A 408 11.36 -4.13 15.28
C GLU A 408 12.69 -3.38 15.06
N PRO A 409 13.66 -3.96 14.34
CA PRO A 409 14.88 -3.25 13.96
C PRO A 409 14.57 -2.06 13.04
N VAL A 410 15.17 -0.91 13.33
CA VAL A 410 14.90 0.35 12.62
C VAL A 410 16.19 1.01 12.14
N ASP A 411 16.10 1.72 11.01
CA ASP A 411 17.12 2.67 10.57
C ASP A 411 16.73 4.09 11.03
N LEU A 412 17.43 4.60 12.05
CA LEU A 412 17.17 5.94 12.60
C LEU A 412 17.41 7.05 11.56
N MET A 413 18.22 6.78 10.55
CA MET A 413 18.49 7.71 9.47
C MET A 413 17.46 7.60 8.34
N ALA A 414 16.37 6.86 8.49
CA ALA A 414 15.37 6.73 7.44
C ALA A 414 13.94 6.89 7.98
N VAL A 415 13.04 7.17 7.03
CA VAL A 415 11.61 6.91 7.20
C VAL A 415 11.37 5.45 6.86
N ASP A 416 10.56 4.78 7.66
CA ASP A 416 10.31 3.36 7.52
C ASP A 416 8.97 3.08 6.85
N ALA A 417 9.05 2.60 5.61
CA ALA A 417 7.88 2.28 4.80
C ALA A 417 7.01 1.20 5.45
N ALA A 418 7.62 0.27 6.20
CA ALA A 418 6.87 -0.80 6.81
C ALA A 418 6.00 -0.32 7.95
N ILE A 419 6.52 0.60 8.76
CA ILE A 419 5.73 1.22 9.83
C ILE A 419 4.59 2.07 9.27
N ILE A 420 4.83 2.79 8.17
CA ILE A 420 3.78 3.61 7.55
C ILE A 420 2.70 2.73 6.90
N HIS A 421 3.08 1.60 6.31
CA HIS A 421 2.13 0.57 5.88
C HIS A 421 1.26 0.10 7.05
N GLU A 422 1.86 -0.23 8.19
CA GLU A 422 1.10 -0.65 9.36
C GLU A 422 0.17 0.45 9.88
N PHE A 423 0.61 1.72 9.88
CA PHE A 423 -0.26 2.86 10.17
C PHE A 423 -1.44 2.95 9.19
N GLY A 424 -1.24 2.61 7.93
CA GLY A 424 -2.32 2.54 6.97
C GLY A 424 -3.44 1.57 7.38
N HIS A 425 -3.09 0.38 7.88
CA HIS A 425 -4.08 -0.56 8.41
C HIS A 425 -4.65 -0.07 9.73
N THR A 426 -3.78 0.21 10.68
CA THR A 426 -4.17 0.41 12.06
C THR A 426 -4.71 1.79 12.35
N ILE A 427 -4.45 2.82 11.54
CA ILE A 427 -4.91 4.21 11.74
C ILE A 427 -5.86 4.64 10.62
N LEU A 428 -5.53 4.33 9.36
CA LEU A 428 -6.34 4.76 8.21
C LEU A 428 -7.47 3.76 7.89
N SER A 429 -7.52 2.60 8.56
CA SER A 429 -8.53 1.55 8.34
C SER A 429 -8.53 0.97 6.92
N GLN A 430 -7.37 0.96 6.29
CA GLN A 430 -7.21 0.41 4.94
C GLN A 430 -7.01 -1.10 5.01
N PRO A 431 -7.54 -1.87 4.05
CA PRO A 431 -7.38 -3.31 4.03
C PRO A 431 -5.93 -3.66 3.69
N ASP A 432 -5.44 -4.74 4.29
CA ASP A 432 -4.12 -5.33 4.02
C ASP A 432 -4.15 -6.12 2.72
N LEU A 433 -4.24 -5.36 1.63
CA LEU A 433 -4.18 -5.91 0.30
C LEU A 433 -2.71 -6.14 -0.04
N TYR A 434 -2.13 -7.17 0.57
CA TYR A 434 -0.96 -7.83 0.00
C TYR A 434 -1.31 -8.15 -1.43
N GLY A 435 -0.59 -7.55 -2.38
CA GLY A 435 -0.75 -7.68 -3.81
C GLY A 435 -0.28 -9.06 -4.24
N TYR A 436 -0.98 -10.07 -3.77
CA TYR A 436 -0.75 -11.44 -4.12
C TYR A 436 -1.11 -11.61 -5.59
N GLY A 437 -0.08 -11.82 -6.41
CA GLY A 437 -0.29 -12.08 -7.81
C GLY A 437 -1.13 -13.35 -7.99
N VAL A 438 -2.07 -13.30 -8.94
CA VAL A 438 -2.79 -14.50 -9.37
C VAL A 438 -1.75 -15.45 -9.97
N LYS A 439 -1.74 -16.71 -9.55
CA LYS A 439 -0.92 -17.74 -10.18
C LYS A 439 -1.65 -18.37 -11.35
N ALA A 440 -0.93 -18.79 -12.39
CA ALA A 440 -1.51 -19.48 -13.54
C ALA A 440 -2.25 -20.75 -13.17
N CYS A 441 -1.76 -21.49 -12.17
CA CYS A 441 -2.41 -22.70 -11.67
C CYS A 441 -3.84 -22.43 -11.15
N ASN A 442 -4.16 -21.18 -10.81
CA ASN A 442 -5.44 -20.72 -10.29
C ASN A 442 -6.39 -20.16 -11.36
N ILE A 443 -6.06 -20.28 -12.65
CA ILE A 443 -6.95 -19.90 -13.74
C ILE A 443 -7.33 -21.15 -14.52
N PHE A 444 -8.58 -21.60 -14.37
CA PHE A 444 -9.07 -22.82 -15.02
C PHE A 444 -9.67 -22.59 -16.40
N LEU A 445 -9.69 -21.33 -16.87
CA LEU A 445 -10.25 -20.99 -18.16
C LEU A 445 -9.51 -21.69 -19.31
N SER A 446 -10.30 -22.18 -20.27
CA SER A 446 -9.81 -22.89 -21.45
C SER A 446 -10.42 -22.38 -22.74
N ASP A 447 -9.69 -22.52 -23.85
CA ASP A 447 -10.21 -22.24 -25.18
C ASP A 447 -11.25 -23.29 -25.64
N GLN A 448 -11.81 -23.10 -26.83
CA GLN A 448 -12.82 -24.02 -27.38
C GLN A 448 -12.29 -25.44 -27.63
N GLN A 449 -10.97 -25.63 -27.68
CA GLN A 449 -10.32 -26.93 -27.83
C GLN A 449 -9.94 -27.54 -26.47
N GLY A 450 -10.23 -26.87 -25.36
CA GLY A 450 -9.91 -27.30 -24.00
C GLY A 450 -8.48 -27.02 -23.58
N LYS A 451 -7.74 -26.18 -24.32
CA LYS A 451 -6.38 -25.77 -23.95
C LYS A 451 -6.45 -24.62 -22.93
N PRO A 452 -5.65 -24.63 -21.85
CA PRO A 452 -5.64 -23.56 -20.86
C PRO A 452 -5.21 -22.20 -21.46
N TYR A 453 -5.87 -21.11 -21.03
CA TYR A 453 -5.42 -19.76 -21.36
C TYR A 453 -4.17 -19.38 -20.58
N ALA A 454 -4.06 -19.76 -19.30
CA ALA A 454 -2.91 -19.40 -18.49
C ALA A 454 -1.63 -20.05 -19.04
N GLY A 455 -0.61 -19.23 -19.30
CA GLY A 455 0.62 -19.62 -20.01
C GLY A 455 0.49 -19.66 -21.54
N SER A 456 -0.66 -19.25 -22.10
CA SER A 456 -0.82 -19.01 -23.53
C SER A 456 -0.32 -17.61 -23.92
N PRO A 457 -0.17 -17.32 -25.23
CA PRO A 457 0.11 -15.96 -25.69
C PRO A 457 -0.89 -14.89 -25.24
N LEU A 458 -2.16 -15.25 -25.02
CA LEU A 458 -3.20 -14.31 -24.61
C LEU A 458 -3.16 -13.99 -23.12
N LEU A 459 -2.53 -14.86 -22.34
CA LEU A 459 -2.49 -14.76 -20.90
C LEU A 459 -1.17 -15.42 -20.39
N PRO A 460 -0.02 -14.78 -20.69
CA PRO A 460 1.30 -15.34 -20.43
C PRO A 460 1.63 -15.37 -18.94
N VAL A 461 2.68 -16.11 -18.56
CA VAL A 461 3.19 -16.18 -17.18
C VAL A 461 4.59 -15.62 -17.09
N ILE A 462 4.96 -15.15 -15.91
CA ILE A 462 6.34 -14.81 -15.56
C ILE A 462 7.16 -16.10 -15.48
N GLU A 463 8.28 -16.17 -16.19
CA GLU A 463 9.20 -17.31 -16.15
C GLU A 463 9.78 -17.47 -14.73
N GLY A 464 9.59 -18.64 -14.09
CA GLY A 464 10.08 -18.95 -12.75
C GLY A 464 8.98 -19.13 -11.70
N ASP A 465 8.04 -18.19 -11.61
CA ASP A 465 7.12 -18.08 -10.46
C ASP A 465 5.63 -18.34 -10.78
N GLU A 466 5.29 -18.62 -12.03
CA GLU A 466 3.90 -18.85 -12.50
C GLU A 466 2.92 -17.70 -12.22
N LEU A 467 3.43 -16.54 -11.83
CA LEU A 467 2.65 -15.35 -11.56
C LEU A 467 2.13 -14.74 -12.87
N MET A 468 0.89 -14.27 -12.81
CA MET A 468 0.23 -13.58 -13.91
C MET A 468 0.70 -12.11 -13.97
N PRO A 469 1.20 -11.63 -15.12
CA PRO A 469 1.77 -10.29 -15.25
C PRO A 469 0.73 -9.15 -15.30
N PHE A 470 -0.57 -9.44 -15.37
CA PHE A 470 -1.63 -8.45 -15.60
C PHE A 470 -2.75 -8.43 -14.53
N SER A 471 -2.50 -8.96 -13.33
CA SER A 471 -3.53 -8.99 -12.28
C SER A 471 -3.59 -7.64 -11.53
N PRO A 472 -4.74 -6.95 -11.40
CA PRO A 472 -4.91 -5.62 -10.80
C PRO A 472 -4.96 -5.62 -9.26
N GLY A 473 -5.07 -6.81 -8.63
CA GLY A 473 -4.60 -6.97 -7.24
C GLY A 473 -3.13 -6.58 -7.09
N VAL A 474 -2.44 -6.43 -8.23
CA VAL A 474 -1.16 -5.81 -8.45
C VAL A 474 -1.39 -4.70 -9.48
N ASN A 475 -1.77 -3.47 -9.10
CA ASN A 475 -1.79 -2.34 -10.05
C ASN A 475 -0.39 -1.98 -10.59
N ILE A 476 0.51 -2.97 -10.66
CA ILE A 476 1.85 -3.04 -11.21
C ILE A 476 1.93 -4.36 -12.00
N PRO A 477 2.34 -4.34 -13.28
CA PRO A 477 2.57 -5.56 -14.03
C PRO A 477 3.82 -6.26 -13.51
N CYS A 478 3.67 -7.10 -12.46
CA CYS A 478 4.54 -8.18 -11.94
C CYS A 478 4.83 -8.10 -10.41
N GLY A 479 3.97 -8.78 -9.62
CA GLY A 479 4.27 -9.40 -8.30
C GLY A 479 4.37 -8.50 -7.05
N GLY A 480 3.50 -8.72 -6.04
CA GLY A 480 3.79 -8.41 -4.62
C GLY A 480 3.50 -7.00 -4.10
N ALA A 481 2.65 -6.20 -4.76
CA ALA A 481 2.48 -4.78 -4.42
C ALA A 481 1.69 -4.55 -3.13
N TYR A 482 1.72 -3.33 -2.57
CA TYR A 482 0.85 -2.90 -1.46
C TYR A 482 -0.07 -1.76 -1.90
N PRO A 483 -0.91 -1.91 -2.94
CA PRO A 483 -1.52 -0.77 -3.65
C PRO A 483 -2.49 0.03 -2.76
N SER A 484 -3.03 -0.56 -1.69
CA SER A 484 -3.94 0.14 -0.79
C SER A 484 -3.26 1.24 0.05
N LEU A 485 -1.94 1.18 0.23
CA LEU A 485 -1.23 2.07 1.15
C LEU A 485 0.09 2.62 0.62
N MET A 486 0.67 1.92 -0.34
CA MET A 486 1.96 2.18 -0.93
C MET A 486 1.81 1.91 -2.42
N ASP A 487 1.20 2.84 -3.14
CA ASP A 487 1.19 2.74 -4.59
C ASP A 487 2.64 2.86 -5.10
N SER A 488 3.08 1.84 -5.84
CA SER A 488 4.42 1.78 -6.42
C SER A 488 5.55 1.90 -5.38
N CYS A 489 5.30 1.47 -4.13
CA CYS A 489 6.19 1.65 -2.97
C CYS A 489 6.81 3.04 -2.82
N GLN A 490 6.17 4.06 -3.39
CA GLN A 490 6.26 5.41 -2.90
C GLN A 490 5.23 5.54 -1.79
N LEU A 491 5.46 6.44 -0.84
CA LEU A 491 4.50 6.75 0.23
C LEU A 491 3.31 7.53 -0.35
N TRP A 492 2.48 6.83 -1.12
CA TRP A 492 1.41 7.34 -1.98
C TRP A 492 0.15 6.53 -1.75
N LEU A 493 -0.97 7.22 -1.60
CA LEU A 493 -2.26 6.61 -1.31
C LEU A 493 -3.12 6.57 -2.58
N HIS A 494 -3.45 5.36 -3.03
CA HIS A 494 -4.30 5.11 -4.20
C HIS A 494 -5.63 5.87 -4.09
N SER A 495 -6.17 6.35 -5.22
CA SER A 495 -7.35 7.23 -5.24
C SER A 495 -8.58 6.65 -4.55
N SER A 496 -8.81 5.34 -4.68
CA SER A 496 -9.94 4.67 -4.04
C SER A 496 -9.80 4.65 -2.52
N GLN A 497 -8.59 4.42 -2.01
CA GLN A 497 -8.30 4.39 -0.58
C GLN A 497 -8.29 5.79 0.03
N ALA A 498 -7.70 6.77 -0.67
CA ALA A 498 -7.75 8.18 -0.29
C ALA A 498 -9.19 8.70 -0.23
N GLY A 499 -9.99 8.36 -1.23
CA GLY A 499 -11.42 8.66 -1.29
C GLY A 499 -12.19 7.98 -0.16
N HIS A 500 -11.84 6.74 0.19
CA HIS A 500 -12.46 5.98 1.27
C HIS A 500 -12.28 6.66 2.63
N ILE A 501 -11.05 7.07 2.96
CA ILE A 501 -10.77 7.84 4.19
C ILE A 501 -11.58 9.13 4.19
N LYS A 502 -11.58 9.87 3.07
CA LYS A 502 -12.33 11.12 2.96
C LYS A 502 -13.84 10.90 3.12
N HIS A 503 -14.38 9.82 2.56
CA HIS A 503 -15.81 9.50 2.65
C HIS A 503 -16.26 9.28 4.11
N TYR A 504 -15.38 8.70 4.93
CA TYR A 504 -15.62 8.45 6.35
C TYR A 504 -14.98 9.49 7.28
N LYS A 505 -14.67 10.69 6.77
CA LYS A 505 -14.19 11.81 7.57
C LYS A 505 -15.09 12.05 8.80
N GLY A 506 -14.47 12.10 9.99
CA GLY A 506 -15.17 12.31 11.27
C GLY A 506 -15.83 11.08 11.90
N TYR A 507 -15.75 9.91 11.25
CA TYR A 507 -16.09 8.62 11.85
C TYR A 507 -14.88 8.01 12.56
N ARG A 508 -15.11 7.25 13.65
CA ARG A 508 -14.07 6.42 14.27
C ARG A 508 -13.79 5.19 13.41
N GLN A 509 -12.55 4.70 13.46
CA GLN A 509 -12.02 3.65 12.56
C GLN A 509 -12.85 2.36 12.54
N ASP A 510 -13.28 1.89 13.71
CA ASP A 510 -14.04 0.64 13.90
C ASP A 510 -15.36 0.62 13.10
N ARG A 511 -15.81 1.79 12.62
CA ARG A 511 -17.08 1.96 11.92
C ARG A 511 -17.02 1.72 10.42
N PHE A 512 -15.84 1.67 9.81
CA PHE A 512 -15.75 1.62 8.35
C PHE A 512 -14.67 0.68 7.78
N TRP A 513 -13.99 -0.08 8.64
CA TRP A 513 -13.19 -1.21 8.20
C TRP A 513 -14.01 -2.21 7.36
N GLY A 514 -13.49 -2.65 6.22
CA GLY A 514 -14.12 -3.65 5.34
C GLY A 514 -15.37 -3.17 4.58
N THR A 515 -15.60 -1.85 4.48
CA THR A 515 -16.76 -1.29 3.76
C THR A 515 -16.56 -1.11 2.26
N GLN A 516 -15.34 -1.31 1.76
CA GLN A 516 -14.94 -1.03 0.38
C GLN A 516 -15.84 -1.72 -0.65
N GLY A 517 -16.20 -2.99 -0.44
CA GLY A 517 -17.07 -3.71 -1.38
C GLY A 517 -18.54 -3.30 -1.38
N ARG A 518 -18.92 -2.28 -0.61
CA ARG A 518 -20.23 -1.63 -0.66
C ARG A 518 -20.21 -0.30 -1.40
N LEU A 519 -19.03 0.27 -1.65
CA LEU A 519 -18.86 1.58 -2.28
C LEU A 519 -18.81 1.42 -3.79
N ILE A 520 -19.89 0.92 -4.37
CA ILE A 520 -20.02 0.60 -5.79
C ILE A 520 -21.24 1.36 -6.34
N PRO A 521 -21.21 1.87 -7.59
CA PRO A 521 -22.38 2.49 -8.20
C PRO A 521 -23.59 1.55 -8.22
N THR A 522 -24.70 2.04 -7.71
CA THR A 522 -25.80 1.18 -7.20
C THR A 522 -26.82 0.71 -8.24
N ARG A 523 -26.90 1.36 -9.42
CA ARG A 523 -27.97 1.09 -10.38
C ARG A 523 -27.49 0.51 -11.70
N ALA A 524 -26.34 0.95 -12.18
CA ALA A 524 -25.76 0.44 -13.42
C ALA A 524 -24.25 0.58 -13.43
N ASN A 525 -23.59 -0.40 -14.04
CA ASN A 525 -22.15 -0.43 -14.21
C ASN A 525 -21.86 -0.79 -15.66
N TRP A 526 -21.09 0.04 -16.36
CA TRP A 526 -20.85 -0.08 -17.80
C TRP A 526 -19.37 -0.28 -18.07
N LEU A 527 -19.00 -1.39 -18.72
CA LEU A 527 -17.72 -1.47 -19.41
C LEU A 527 -17.87 -0.74 -20.75
N LEU A 528 -17.00 0.22 -21.03
CA LEU A 528 -16.92 0.92 -22.31
C LEU A 528 -15.71 0.36 -23.06
N ILE A 529 -15.95 -0.56 -23.98
CA ILE A 529 -14.88 -1.34 -24.63
C ILE A 529 -14.50 -0.67 -25.95
N TYR A 530 -13.22 -0.40 -26.11
CA TYR A 530 -12.64 0.24 -27.29
C TYR A 530 -11.70 -0.70 -28.02
N ASP A 531 -11.68 -0.61 -29.34
CA ASP A 531 -10.73 -1.29 -30.21
C ASP A 531 -9.36 -0.59 -30.20
N ARG A 532 -8.39 -1.17 -30.91
CA ARG A 532 -7.02 -0.66 -31.00
C ARG A 532 -6.89 0.74 -31.62
N ASP A 533 -7.94 1.23 -32.26
CA ASP A 533 -8.02 2.54 -32.92
C ASP A 533 -8.84 3.54 -32.06
N ASP A 534 -9.02 3.23 -30.77
CA ASP A 534 -9.81 3.98 -29.77
C ASP A 534 -11.28 4.21 -30.19
N GLN A 535 -11.81 3.37 -31.09
CA GLN A 535 -13.22 3.42 -31.47
C GLN A 535 -14.05 2.43 -30.63
N PRO A 536 -15.35 2.70 -30.40
CA PRO A 536 -16.19 1.77 -29.67
C PRO A 536 -16.25 0.39 -30.35
N LEU A 537 -15.87 -0.66 -29.62
CA LEU A 537 -15.84 -2.02 -30.14
C LEU A 537 -17.24 -2.63 -30.11
N LYS A 538 -17.97 -2.50 -31.22
CA LYS A 538 -19.36 -2.92 -31.36
C LYS A 538 -19.53 -4.43 -31.52
N GLY A 539 -20.52 -4.99 -30.84
CA GLY A 539 -20.93 -6.39 -31.00
C GLY A 539 -19.88 -7.42 -30.55
N ALA A 540 -18.89 -7.03 -29.74
CA ALA A 540 -17.96 -7.97 -29.13
C ALA A 540 -18.68 -8.80 -28.07
N ALA A 541 -18.37 -10.10 -27.98
CA ALA A 541 -18.84 -10.94 -26.89
C ALA A 541 -17.96 -10.71 -25.66
N VAL A 542 -18.59 -10.49 -24.51
CA VAL A 542 -17.91 -10.20 -23.24
C VAL A 542 -18.30 -11.27 -22.23
N TYR A 543 -17.28 -11.86 -21.59
CA TYR A 543 -17.41 -12.85 -20.54
C TYR A 543 -16.69 -12.32 -19.30
N VAL A 544 -17.42 -12.24 -18.18
CA VAL A 544 -16.89 -11.79 -16.91
C VAL A 544 -16.83 -12.96 -15.95
N TYR A 545 -15.64 -13.27 -15.46
CA TYR A 545 -15.40 -14.29 -14.47
C TYR A 545 -15.09 -13.63 -13.14
N HIS A 546 -15.81 -14.04 -12.09
CA HIS A 546 -15.57 -13.58 -10.73
C HIS A 546 -14.67 -14.60 -10.02
N VAL A 547 -13.69 -14.10 -9.27
CA VAL A 547 -12.77 -14.94 -8.51
C VAL A 547 -13.51 -15.73 -7.41
N ALA A 548 -13.24 -17.03 -7.36
CA ALA A 548 -13.68 -17.95 -6.34
C ALA A 548 -12.65 -18.06 -5.21
N GLN A 549 -13.08 -18.48 -4.02
CA GLN A 549 -12.20 -18.72 -2.87
C GLN A 549 -12.44 -20.10 -2.25
N VAL A 550 -11.36 -20.83 -1.96
CA VAL A 550 -11.35 -22.00 -1.07
C VAL A 550 -11.46 -21.52 0.38
N PRO A 551 -12.02 -22.28 1.36
CA PRO A 551 -12.06 -21.94 2.80
C PRO A 551 -10.72 -21.67 3.52
N VAL A 552 -9.65 -21.36 2.80
CA VAL A 552 -8.39 -20.83 3.35
C VAL A 552 -8.38 -19.31 3.16
N GLN A 553 -8.06 -18.58 4.22
CA GLN A 553 -7.81 -17.13 4.18
C GLN A 553 -6.41 -16.86 3.62
N ASP A 554 -6.20 -17.18 2.34
CA ASP A 554 -4.96 -16.87 1.63
C ASP A 554 -5.25 -16.70 0.12
N SER A 555 -4.49 -15.83 -0.52
CA SER A 555 -4.54 -15.52 -1.95
C SER A 555 -4.26 -16.70 -2.88
N GLY A 556 -3.35 -17.61 -2.49
CA GLY A 556 -3.05 -18.82 -3.27
C GLY A 556 -4.23 -19.80 -3.31
N ALA A 557 -5.23 -19.59 -2.45
CA ALA A 557 -6.48 -20.36 -2.37
C ALA A 557 -7.59 -19.83 -3.29
N LYS A 558 -7.33 -18.79 -4.09
CA LYS A 558 -8.32 -18.16 -4.97
C LYS A 558 -8.12 -18.60 -6.40
N TYR A 559 -9.21 -18.80 -7.14
CA TYR A 559 -9.15 -19.29 -8.51
C TYR A 559 -10.28 -18.76 -9.38
N PHE A 560 -10.07 -18.73 -10.69
CA PHE A 560 -11.10 -18.42 -11.68
C PHE A 560 -11.62 -19.73 -12.27
N THR A 561 -12.89 -20.00 -12.03
CA THR A 561 -13.60 -21.12 -12.66
C THR A 561 -13.82 -20.82 -14.13
N ASP A 562 -13.87 -21.84 -14.97
CA ASP A 562 -14.24 -21.68 -16.40
C ASP A 562 -15.76 -21.55 -16.57
N ARG A 563 -16.37 -20.70 -15.74
CA ARG A 563 -17.81 -20.44 -15.64
C ARG A 563 -18.02 -18.92 -15.52
N PRO A 564 -18.28 -18.22 -16.63
CA PRO A 564 -18.47 -16.78 -16.56
C PRO A 564 -19.75 -16.46 -15.80
N LYS A 565 -19.64 -15.50 -14.87
CA LYS A 565 -20.75 -14.98 -14.07
C LYS A 565 -21.68 -14.11 -14.88
N PHE A 566 -21.12 -13.31 -15.78
CA PHE A 566 -21.90 -12.49 -16.71
C PHE A 566 -21.42 -12.71 -18.12
N VAL A 567 -22.37 -12.78 -19.05
CA VAL A 567 -22.10 -12.94 -20.47
C VAL A 567 -23.02 -12.04 -21.27
N GLY A 568 -22.50 -11.41 -22.31
CA GLY A 568 -23.31 -10.57 -23.19
C GLY A 568 -22.53 -10.03 -24.38
N GLN A 569 -23.09 -9.04 -25.05
CA GLN A 569 -22.45 -8.36 -26.18
C GLN A 569 -22.42 -6.86 -25.94
N THR A 570 -21.41 -6.19 -26.48
CA THR A 570 -21.38 -4.73 -26.52
C THR A 570 -22.39 -4.18 -27.54
N ASP A 571 -22.98 -3.02 -27.21
CA ASP A 571 -23.88 -2.30 -28.11
C ASP A 571 -23.12 -1.46 -29.17
N ALA A 572 -23.83 -0.56 -29.86
CA ALA A 572 -23.26 0.29 -30.91
C ALA A 572 -22.23 1.29 -30.37
N GLU A 573 -22.28 1.60 -29.09
CA GLU A 573 -21.35 2.49 -28.38
C GLU A 573 -20.27 1.71 -27.63
N GLY A 574 -20.07 0.42 -27.96
CA GLY A 574 -19.06 -0.43 -27.32
C GLY A 574 -19.37 -0.74 -25.85
N ARG A 575 -20.59 -0.48 -25.40
CA ARG A 575 -20.97 -0.62 -23.98
C ARG A 575 -21.46 -2.02 -23.68
N PHE A 576 -20.87 -2.63 -22.65
CA PHE A 576 -21.41 -3.79 -21.95
C PHE A 576 -21.97 -3.36 -20.60
N VAL A 577 -23.26 -3.59 -20.37
CA VAL A 577 -23.92 -3.28 -19.10
C VAL A 577 -23.89 -4.53 -18.23
N PHE A 578 -23.27 -4.44 -17.05
CA PHE A 578 -23.33 -5.54 -16.08
C PHE A 578 -24.79 -5.91 -15.80
N PRO A 579 -25.19 -7.16 -16.05
CA PRO A 579 -26.53 -7.64 -15.69
C PRO A 579 -26.78 -7.58 -14.18
N SER A 580 -28.05 -7.47 -13.78
CA SER A 580 -28.49 -7.58 -12.38
C SER A 580 -28.74 -9.03 -11.95
N GLU A 581 -28.55 -9.99 -12.86
CA GLU A 581 -28.69 -11.42 -12.62
C GLU A 581 -27.48 -12.13 -13.25
N THR A 582 -27.04 -13.22 -12.63
CA THR A 582 -25.95 -14.05 -13.17
C THR A 582 -26.39 -14.82 -14.42
N ASP A 583 -25.41 -15.31 -15.19
CA ASP A 583 -25.68 -16.12 -16.38
C ASP A 583 -26.40 -17.42 -16.01
N GLY A 584 -27.29 -17.90 -16.89
CA GLY A 584 -28.07 -19.10 -16.63
C GLY A 584 -27.24 -20.39 -16.49
N GLU A 585 -25.98 -20.37 -16.92
CA GLU A 585 -25.02 -21.47 -16.72
C GLU A 585 -23.94 -21.16 -15.68
N TRP A 586 -24.13 -20.10 -14.89
CA TRP A 586 -23.25 -19.78 -13.76
C TRP A 586 -23.52 -20.70 -12.57
N ASP A 587 -22.51 -20.87 -11.73
CA ASP A 587 -22.52 -21.77 -10.59
C ASP A 587 -21.62 -21.16 -9.50
N ASP A 588 -22.14 -21.01 -8.28
CA ASP A 588 -21.39 -20.46 -7.16
C ASP A 588 -20.55 -21.57 -6.48
N PRO A 589 -19.23 -21.43 -6.40
CA PRO A 589 -18.33 -22.33 -5.66
C PRO A 589 -18.71 -22.59 -4.18
N GLU A 590 -19.51 -21.70 -3.58
CA GLU A 590 -19.90 -21.78 -2.18
C GLU A 590 -21.16 -22.62 -1.91
N THR A 591 -21.97 -22.91 -2.93
CA THR A 591 -23.23 -23.68 -2.84
C THR A 591 -23.00 -25.11 -3.30
N ASP A 592 -23.93 -26.04 -3.06
CA ASP A 592 -23.93 -27.38 -3.68
C ASP A 592 -24.91 -27.46 -4.87
N GLU A 593 -25.85 -26.52 -4.94
CA GLU A 593 -26.81 -26.38 -6.03
C GLU A 593 -26.14 -25.63 -7.19
N VAL A 594 -26.50 -25.95 -8.43
CA VAL A 594 -26.08 -25.14 -9.58
C VAL A 594 -27.00 -23.93 -9.68
N ASP A 595 -26.50 -22.77 -9.27
CA ASP A 595 -27.32 -21.56 -9.03
C ASP A 595 -27.98 -20.99 -10.30
N GLY A 596 -27.27 -20.99 -11.42
CA GLY A 596 -27.74 -20.40 -12.67
C GLY A 596 -28.01 -18.90 -12.56
N SER A 597 -29.17 -18.45 -13.06
CA SER A 597 -29.57 -17.03 -13.04
C SER A 597 -30.19 -16.64 -11.70
N ILE A 598 -29.36 -16.04 -10.84
CA ILE A 598 -29.78 -15.47 -9.56
C ILE A 598 -29.61 -13.94 -9.57
N PRO A 599 -30.47 -13.20 -8.86
CA PRO A 599 -30.27 -11.77 -8.66
C PRO A 599 -28.99 -11.49 -7.87
N VAL A 600 -28.23 -10.49 -8.32
CA VAL A 600 -27.04 -10.00 -7.62
C VAL A 600 -27.08 -8.48 -7.56
N TRP A 601 -26.71 -7.93 -6.41
CA TRP A 601 -26.74 -6.48 -6.19
C TRP A 601 -25.63 -5.73 -6.96
N ASN A 602 -24.45 -6.33 -7.07
CA ASN A 602 -23.30 -5.77 -7.78
C ASN A 602 -22.46 -6.89 -8.44
N PRO A 603 -21.50 -6.53 -9.31
CA PRO A 603 -20.71 -7.52 -10.06
C PRO A 603 -19.93 -8.55 -9.21
N PHE A 604 -19.71 -8.27 -7.92
CA PHE A 604 -18.92 -9.10 -7.00
C PHE A 604 -19.77 -9.89 -6.00
N GLY A 605 -21.10 -9.72 -5.95
CA GLY A 605 -21.96 -10.49 -5.04
C GLY A 605 -22.16 -11.95 -5.48
N GLY A 606 -22.05 -12.91 -4.58
CA GLY A 606 -22.34 -14.33 -4.84
C GLY A 606 -23.76 -14.75 -4.43
N ALA A 607 -24.05 -16.04 -4.50
CA ALA A 607 -25.34 -16.64 -4.12
C ALA A 607 -25.63 -16.51 -2.62
N LYS A 608 -24.59 -16.43 -1.78
CA LYS A 608 -24.69 -16.33 -0.32
C LYS A 608 -24.37 -14.95 0.24
N THR A 609 -23.77 -14.06 -0.56
CA THR A 609 -23.25 -12.77 -0.08
C THR A 609 -23.46 -11.67 -1.12
N ASP A 610 -24.03 -10.54 -0.70
CA ASP A 610 -24.25 -9.40 -1.61
C ASP A 610 -23.03 -8.45 -1.69
N THR A 611 -22.00 -8.66 -0.88
CA THR A 611 -20.86 -7.74 -0.77
C THR A 611 -19.60 -8.37 -1.31
N ALA A 612 -18.88 -7.66 -2.18
CA ALA A 612 -17.44 -7.90 -2.30
C ALA A 612 -16.84 -7.67 -0.91
N PHE A 613 -15.87 -8.47 -0.49
CA PHE A 613 -15.08 -8.23 0.71
C PHE A 613 -15.80 -8.57 2.03
N THR A 614 -15.47 -9.74 2.57
CA THR A 614 -15.55 -9.99 4.01
C THR A 614 -14.47 -9.16 4.74
N PRO A 615 -14.69 -8.70 5.99
CA PRO A 615 -13.81 -7.75 6.71
C PRO A 615 -12.39 -8.27 7.05
N ASN A 616 -11.94 -9.37 6.44
CA ASN A 616 -10.65 -9.95 6.70
C ASN A 616 -9.60 -9.50 5.68
N VAL A 617 -8.46 -9.15 6.26
CA VAL A 617 -7.23 -8.51 5.77
C VAL A 617 -6.52 -9.23 4.58
N TRP A 618 -7.18 -10.13 3.83
CA TRP A 618 -6.46 -11.07 2.93
C TRP A 618 -7.20 -11.41 1.62
N THR A 619 -8.27 -10.66 1.25
CA THR A 619 -9.20 -11.13 0.22
C THR A 619 -9.15 -10.36 -1.11
N VAL A 620 -8.66 -11.04 -2.15
CA VAL A 620 -8.79 -10.65 -3.57
C VAL A 620 -10.25 -10.80 -4.11
N GLU A 621 -11.29 -10.87 -3.27
CA GLU A 621 -12.70 -11.08 -3.69
C GLU A 621 -13.23 -9.99 -4.63
N GLY A 622 -12.60 -8.82 -4.60
CA GLY A 622 -12.84 -7.70 -5.50
C GLY A 622 -12.13 -7.82 -6.84
N LEU A 623 -11.99 -9.02 -7.42
CA LEU A 623 -11.30 -9.21 -8.69
C LEU A 623 -12.15 -9.92 -9.75
N LEU A 624 -12.14 -9.37 -10.95
CA LEU A 624 -12.76 -9.90 -12.16
C LEU A 624 -11.70 -10.21 -13.21
N LEU A 625 -11.96 -11.26 -13.99
CA LEU A 625 -11.25 -11.57 -15.21
C LEU A 625 -12.22 -11.40 -16.38
N LEU A 626 -11.86 -10.57 -17.34
CA LEU A 626 -12.62 -10.24 -18.54
C LEU A 626 -12.03 -11.01 -19.71
N ARG A 627 -12.87 -11.72 -20.46
CA ARG A 627 -12.53 -12.23 -21.79
C ARG A 627 -13.41 -11.52 -22.81
N ILE A 628 -12.79 -10.88 -23.78
CA ILE A 628 -13.44 -10.05 -24.79
C ILE A 628 -13.14 -10.65 -26.15
N VAL A 629 -14.17 -10.93 -26.96
CA VAL A 629 -14.04 -11.62 -28.25
C VAL A 629 -14.68 -10.77 -29.35
N ALA A 630 -13.92 -10.47 -30.40
CA ALA A 630 -14.37 -9.76 -31.60
C ALA A 630 -14.02 -10.57 -32.86
N GLY A 631 -15.04 -11.21 -33.44
CA GLY A 631 -14.90 -12.12 -34.56
C GLY A 631 -14.10 -13.37 -34.21
N GLN A 632 -12.85 -13.45 -34.67
CA GLN A 632 -11.91 -14.54 -34.39
C GLN A 632 -10.77 -14.12 -33.45
N ASN A 633 -10.77 -12.85 -33.01
CA ASN A 633 -9.75 -12.32 -32.12
C ASN A 633 -10.33 -12.24 -30.70
N GLU A 634 -9.48 -12.44 -29.72
CA GLU A 634 -9.86 -12.31 -28.32
C GLU A 634 -8.73 -11.76 -27.48
N GLU A 635 -9.10 -11.16 -26.35
CA GLU A 635 -8.21 -10.58 -25.38
C GLU A 635 -8.71 -10.89 -23.97
N ILE A 636 -7.77 -11.04 -23.04
CA ILE A 636 -8.05 -11.27 -21.63
C ILE A 636 -7.47 -10.12 -20.83
N GLN A 637 -8.28 -9.55 -19.94
CA GLN A 637 -7.90 -8.47 -19.03
C GLN A 637 -8.40 -8.76 -17.64
N PHE A 638 -7.82 -8.12 -16.64
CA PHE A 638 -8.38 -8.15 -15.30
C PHE A 638 -8.95 -6.79 -14.91
N MET A 639 -9.87 -6.78 -13.95
CA MET A 639 -10.46 -5.57 -13.41
C MET A 639 -10.74 -5.75 -11.92
N ASP A 640 -10.37 -4.78 -11.09
CA ASP A 640 -10.59 -4.83 -9.64
C ASP A 640 -11.80 -4.00 -9.16
N LEU A 641 -12.13 -4.16 -7.89
CA LEU A 641 -13.12 -3.41 -7.13
C LEU A 641 -12.74 -1.94 -6.97
N MET A 642 -11.45 -1.60 -6.96
CA MET A 642 -10.99 -0.23 -6.74
C MET A 642 -11.45 0.69 -7.86
N ALA A 643 -11.52 0.22 -9.11
CA ALA A 643 -12.13 0.96 -10.22
C ALA A 643 -13.59 1.36 -9.94
N PHE A 644 -14.38 0.48 -9.31
CA PHE A 644 -15.76 0.76 -8.91
C PHE A 644 -15.82 1.72 -7.72
N ASN A 645 -14.91 1.55 -6.75
CA ASN A 645 -14.78 2.48 -5.63
C ASN A 645 -14.42 3.89 -6.09
N ASP A 646 -13.48 4.02 -7.04
CA ASP A 646 -13.11 5.30 -7.63
C ASP A 646 -14.31 5.98 -8.28
N ALA A 647 -15.07 5.25 -9.11
CA ALA A 647 -16.28 5.81 -9.71
C ALA A 647 -17.29 6.28 -8.65
N PHE A 648 -17.54 5.47 -7.62
CA PHE A 648 -18.46 5.83 -6.54
C PHE A 648 -17.97 7.07 -5.77
N LEU A 649 -16.71 7.06 -5.34
CA LEU A 649 -16.10 8.08 -4.49
C LEU A 649 -15.83 9.38 -5.25
N SER A 650 -15.68 9.34 -6.57
CA SER A 650 -15.63 10.51 -7.44
C SER A 650 -17.01 11.09 -7.77
N GLY A 651 -18.08 10.59 -7.14
CA GLY A 651 -19.45 11.11 -7.25
C GLY A 651 -20.37 10.35 -8.19
N ASN A 652 -19.92 9.30 -8.89
CA ASN A 652 -20.74 8.51 -9.81
C ASN A 652 -21.51 7.37 -9.10
N GLN A 653 -22.19 7.69 -7.99
CA GLN A 653 -22.79 6.70 -7.07
C GLN A 653 -23.97 5.88 -7.64
N VAL A 654 -24.53 6.29 -8.78
CA VAL A 654 -25.67 5.63 -9.42
C VAL A 654 -25.25 4.83 -10.65
N LEU A 655 -24.34 5.41 -11.46
CA LEU A 655 -23.90 4.83 -12.73
C LEU A 655 -22.37 4.86 -12.81
N GLY A 656 -21.74 3.69 -12.78
CA GLY A 656 -20.31 3.54 -13.05
C GLY A 656 -20.03 3.35 -14.53
N LYS A 657 -18.95 3.95 -15.03
CA LYS A 657 -18.45 3.77 -16.40
C LYS A 657 -16.97 3.48 -16.35
N TYR A 658 -16.55 2.38 -16.96
CA TYR A 658 -15.21 1.83 -16.86
C TYR A 658 -14.65 1.64 -18.28
N PRO A 659 -13.80 2.56 -18.76
CA PRO A 659 -13.14 2.40 -20.06
C PRO A 659 -12.22 1.18 -20.05
N ILE A 660 -12.35 0.35 -21.08
CA ILE A 660 -11.52 -0.83 -21.33
C ILE A 660 -10.96 -0.70 -22.74
N ARG A 661 -9.65 -0.45 -22.86
CA ARG A 661 -8.97 -0.38 -24.17
C ARG A 661 -8.39 -1.74 -24.51
N THR A 662 -8.61 -2.19 -25.74
CA THR A 662 -8.14 -3.49 -26.22
C THR A 662 -7.22 -3.32 -27.42
N ASN A 663 -6.42 -4.33 -27.71
CA ASN A 663 -5.66 -4.47 -28.95
C ASN A 663 -6.47 -5.16 -30.07
N LEU A 664 -7.76 -5.41 -29.83
CA LEU A 664 -8.63 -6.04 -30.81
C LEU A 664 -8.82 -5.11 -32.02
N PRO A 665 -8.80 -5.66 -33.25
CA PRO A 665 -9.10 -4.86 -34.43
C PRO A 665 -10.58 -4.44 -34.45
N PRO A 666 -10.92 -3.36 -35.18
CA PRO A 666 -12.32 -3.00 -35.42
C PRO A 666 -13.10 -4.18 -35.98
N TRP A 667 -14.34 -4.35 -35.50
CA TRP A 667 -15.21 -5.44 -35.92
C TRP A 667 -16.65 -4.95 -36.08
N SER A 668 -17.30 -5.33 -37.19
CA SER A 668 -18.60 -4.77 -37.57
C SER A 668 -19.77 -5.71 -37.33
N GLU A 669 -19.53 -7.02 -37.25
CA GLU A 669 -20.58 -8.04 -37.11
C GLU A 669 -20.75 -8.48 -35.65
N PRO A 670 -21.97 -8.73 -35.15
CA PRO A 670 -22.14 -9.26 -33.81
C PRO A 670 -21.41 -10.61 -33.64
N THR A 671 -20.49 -10.68 -32.67
CA THR A 671 -19.73 -11.89 -32.32
C THR A 671 -20.61 -12.81 -31.47
N PRO A 672 -20.94 -14.03 -31.91
CA PRO A 672 -21.83 -14.90 -31.15
C PRO A 672 -21.30 -15.20 -29.74
N VAL A 673 -22.20 -15.15 -28.77
CA VAL A 673 -21.91 -15.63 -27.41
C VAL A 673 -21.89 -17.16 -27.42
N VAL A 674 -20.80 -17.75 -26.98
CA VAL A 674 -20.59 -19.20 -26.90
C VAL A 674 -20.32 -19.58 -25.45
N ARG A 675 -21.22 -20.37 -24.87
CA ARG A 675 -21.05 -20.90 -23.50
C ARG A 675 -20.45 -22.30 -23.53
N LYS A 676 -19.67 -22.61 -22.51
CA LYS A 676 -19.17 -23.97 -22.29
C LYS A 676 -20.28 -24.78 -21.61
N PRO A 677 -20.76 -25.88 -22.20
CA PRO A 677 -21.88 -26.62 -21.63
C PRO A 677 -21.54 -27.13 -20.22
N ILE A 678 -22.54 -27.17 -19.35
CA ILE A 678 -22.43 -27.84 -18.05
C ILE A 678 -22.40 -29.36 -18.30
N PRO A 679 -21.40 -30.11 -17.80
CA PRO A 679 -21.42 -31.56 -17.90
C PRO A 679 -22.69 -32.14 -17.29
N ASP A 680 -23.31 -33.12 -17.96
CA ASP A 680 -24.58 -33.69 -17.52
C ASP A 680 -24.55 -34.21 -16.06
N ALA A 681 -23.39 -34.70 -15.61
CA ALA A 681 -23.19 -35.23 -14.26
C ALA A 681 -23.34 -34.17 -13.15
N ILE A 682 -23.09 -32.89 -13.46
CA ILE A 682 -23.11 -31.77 -12.50
C ILE A 682 -24.12 -30.70 -12.91
N ARG A 683 -25.17 -31.07 -13.64
CA ARG A 683 -26.12 -30.10 -14.21
C ARG A 683 -27.12 -29.54 -13.20
N GLU A 684 -27.48 -30.32 -12.18
CA GLU A 684 -28.46 -29.94 -11.16
C GLU A 684 -27.81 -29.75 -9.79
N ILE A 685 -26.89 -30.64 -9.44
CA ILE A 685 -26.16 -30.64 -8.18
C ILE A 685 -24.71 -30.92 -8.51
N ASN A 686 -23.82 -30.20 -7.85
CA ASN A 686 -22.40 -30.47 -7.89
C ASN A 686 -21.89 -30.44 -6.46
N LYS A 687 -21.42 -31.58 -5.94
CA LYS A 687 -21.00 -31.66 -4.54
C LYS A 687 -19.52 -31.31 -4.43
N ARG A 688 -19.13 -30.84 -3.25
CA ARG A 688 -17.71 -30.66 -2.97
C ARG A 688 -16.96 -31.99 -3.15
N PRO A 689 -15.81 -31.98 -3.82
CA PRO A 689 -14.97 -33.17 -3.91
C PRO A 689 -14.42 -33.54 -2.53
N VAL A 690 -13.90 -34.77 -2.41
CA VAL A 690 -13.39 -35.32 -1.14
C VAL A 690 -11.88 -35.54 -1.23
N ALA A 691 -11.12 -34.76 -0.46
CA ALA A 691 -9.69 -34.96 -0.28
C ALA A 691 -9.42 -36.14 0.66
N VAL A 692 -8.64 -37.12 0.18
CA VAL A 692 -8.26 -38.31 0.93
C VAL A 692 -6.74 -38.44 0.92
N ALA A 693 -6.13 -38.25 2.09
CA ALA A 693 -4.69 -38.43 2.33
C ALA A 693 -4.47 -39.12 3.69
N PRO A 694 -3.28 -39.67 3.98
CA PRO A 694 -2.95 -40.21 5.30
C PRO A 694 -3.11 -39.14 6.38
N ALA A 695 -3.76 -39.46 7.50
CA ALA A 695 -3.92 -38.51 8.61
C ALA A 695 -2.62 -38.30 9.40
N GLU A 696 -1.77 -39.33 9.46
CA GLU A 696 -0.50 -39.30 10.19
C GLU A 696 0.56 -40.14 9.48
N MET A 697 1.80 -39.66 9.52
CA MET A 697 2.98 -40.34 8.99
C MET A 697 4.17 -40.17 9.95
N THR A 698 5.11 -41.11 9.91
CA THR A 698 6.38 -41.01 10.64
C THR A 698 7.54 -41.17 9.66
N VAL A 699 8.48 -40.23 9.69
CA VAL A 699 9.66 -40.19 8.80
C VAL A 699 10.89 -39.87 9.63
N ARG A 700 12.07 -40.22 9.10
CA ARG A 700 13.35 -39.88 9.75
C ARG A 700 13.81 -38.49 9.36
N CYS A 701 14.61 -37.86 10.22
CA CYS A 701 15.30 -36.61 9.88
C CYS A 701 16.01 -36.70 8.51
N GLY A 702 15.77 -35.73 7.63
CA GLY A 702 16.36 -35.66 6.29
C GLY A 702 15.82 -36.67 5.25
N GLN A 703 14.85 -37.52 5.62
CA GLN A 703 14.28 -38.54 4.72
C GLN A 703 13.44 -37.90 3.60
N GLU A 704 13.60 -38.39 2.36
CA GLU A 704 12.63 -38.15 1.29
C GLU A 704 11.41 -39.06 1.46
N PHE A 705 10.21 -38.49 1.33
CA PHE A 705 8.95 -39.20 1.52
C PHE A 705 7.86 -38.69 0.58
N GLU A 706 6.80 -39.47 0.44
CA GLU A 706 5.64 -39.12 -0.40
C GLU A 706 4.36 -39.12 0.42
N ILE A 707 3.50 -38.12 0.22
CA ILE A 707 2.12 -38.11 0.72
C ILE A 707 1.21 -38.41 -0.48
N ASP A 708 0.49 -39.53 -0.43
CA ASP A 708 -0.37 -39.99 -1.52
C ASP A 708 -1.85 -39.62 -1.27
N GLY A 709 -2.32 -38.65 -2.06
CA GLY A 709 -3.69 -38.15 -2.12
C GLY A 709 -4.54 -38.78 -3.25
N SER A 710 -4.06 -39.81 -3.95
CA SER A 710 -4.69 -40.37 -5.17
C SER A 710 -6.05 -41.02 -4.96
N LYS A 711 -6.42 -41.32 -3.70
CA LYS A 711 -7.75 -41.84 -3.33
C LYS A 711 -8.82 -40.76 -3.26
N SER A 712 -8.46 -39.50 -3.47
CA SER A 712 -9.42 -38.40 -3.53
C SER A 712 -10.33 -38.55 -4.74
N TYR A 713 -11.59 -38.12 -4.58
CA TYR A 713 -12.60 -38.30 -5.62
C TYR A 713 -13.63 -37.17 -5.60
N ASP A 714 -14.21 -36.93 -6.76
CA ASP A 714 -15.40 -36.12 -6.92
C ASP A 714 -16.65 -37.03 -6.90
N PRO A 715 -17.71 -36.72 -6.13
CA PRO A 715 -18.91 -37.57 -6.06
C PRO A 715 -19.61 -37.76 -7.42
N GLU A 716 -19.52 -36.77 -8.30
CA GLU A 716 -20.08 -36.75 -9.65
C GLU A 716 -19.06 -37.18 -10.72
N GLY A 717 -17.83 -37.51 -10.31
CA GLY A 717 -16.77 -38.02 -11.18
C GLY A 717 -16.06 -36.95 -12.01
N GLN A 718 -16.14 -35.69 -11.62
CA GLN A 718 -15.39 -34.62 -12.28
C GLN A 718 -13.86 -34.78 -12.11
N PRO A 719 -13.05 -34.34 -13.09
CA PRO A 719 -11.59 -34.31 -12.97
C PRO A 719 -11.13 -33.43 -11.81
N LEU A 720 -10.08 -33.88 -11.09
CA LEU A 720 -9.57 -33.18 -9.93
C LEU A 720 -8.27 -32.41 -10.20
N TYR A 721 -8.21 -31.20 -9.66
CA TYR A 721 -7.00 -30.43 -9.44
C TYR A 721 -6.53 -30.62 -7.99
N TYR A 722 -5.23 -30.76 -7.79
CA TYR A 722 -4.62 -31.07 -6.50
C TYR A 722 -3.89 -29.85 -5.94
N ARG A 723 -3.98 -29.64 -4.62
CA ARG A 723 -3.37 -28.50 -3.91
C ARG A 723 -2.79 -28.92 -2.57
N TRP A 724 -1.57 -28.50 -2.30
CA TRP A 724 -0.81 -28.89 -1.10
C TRP A 724 -0.24 -27.67 -0.38
N GLY A 725 -0.39 -27.65 0.95
CA GLY A 725 0.20 -26.65 1.84
C GLY A 725 0.99 -27.28 2.97
N GLU A 726 1.97 -26.55 3.49
CA GLU A 726 2.84 -26.89 4.61
C GLU A 726 2.80 -25.75 5.63
N GLN A 727 2.45 -26.06 6.88
CA GLN A 727 2.47 -25.10 8.01
C GLN A 727 1.74 -23.77 7.72
N GLY A 728 0.65 -23.81 6.95
CA GLY A 728 -0.12 -22.62 6.57
C GLY A 728 0.43 -21.83 5.37
N GLN A 729 1.44 -22.35 4.67
CA GLN A 729 1.98 -21.80 3.43
C GLN A 729 1.76 -22.79 2.27
N TRP A 730 1.66 -22.31 1.03
CA TRP A 730 1.60 -23.20 -0.15
C TRP A 730 2.96 -23.83 -0.45
N LEU A 731 2.97 -25.09 -0.91
CA LEU A 731 4.19 -25.70 -1.44
C LEU A 731 4.57 -24.99 -2.76
N GLN A 732 5.56 -24.08 -2.70
CA GLN A 732 5.90 -23.14 -3.77
C GLN A 732 6.29 -23.76 -5.14
N ARG A 733 6.54 -25.06 -5.23
CA ARG A 733 6.79 -25.75 -6.51
C ARG A 733 5.46 -26.12 -7.16
N ASP A 734 4.80 -25.12 -7.74
CA ASP A 734 3.36 -25.10 -8.02
C ASP A 734 2.93 -25.58 -9.42
N ARG A 735 3.75 -26.42 -10.07
CA ARG A 735 3.28 -27.23 -11.20
C ARG A 735 3.25 -28.71 -10.85
N HIS A 736 2.01 -29.18 -10.64
CA HIS A 736 1.59 -30.56 -10.82
C HIS A 736 2.30 -31.60 -9.94
N GLN A 737 2.26 -31.45 -8.61
CA GLN A 737 2.47 -32.63 -7.75
C GLN A 737 1.43 -33.73 -8.04
N GLY A 738 0.32 -33.34 -8.69
CA GLY A 738 -0.78 -34.26 -8.96
C GLY A 738 -1.25 -34.82 -7.62
N PRO A 739 -1.70 -36.08 -7.60
CA PRO A 739 -2.16 -36.69 -6.36
C PRO A 739 -1.04 -36.99 -5.36
N VAL A 740 0.26 -36.86 -5.69
CA VAL A 740 1.34 -37.32 -4.81
C VAL A 740 2.35 -36.20 -4.53
N ALA A 741 2.41 -35.74 -3.29
CA ALA A 741 3.41 -34.77 -2.86
C ALA A 741 4.74 -35.46 -2.53
N ARG A 742 5.84 -34.97 -3.10
CA ARG A 742 7.21 -35.48 -2.84
C ARG A 742 7.99 -34.47 -2.03
N LEU A 743 8.40 -34.87 -0.83
CA LEU A 743 8.90 -33.97 0.21
C LEU A 743 10.18 -34.51 0.83
N LYS A 744 10.91 -33.62 1.53
CA LYS A 744 12.06 -33.99 2.34
C LYS A 744 11.85 -33.50 3.77
N ALA A 745 11.96 -34.40 4.74
CA ALA A 745 11.83 -34.08 6.14
C ALA A 745 12.99 -33.17 6.60
N PRO A 746 12.76 -32.24 7.55
CA PRO A 746 13.82 -31.45 8.14
C PRO A 746 14.84 -32.32 8.86
N ASP A 747 16.03 -31.77 9.11
CA ASP A 747 17.12 -32.47 9.79
C ASP A 747 16.96 -32.52 11.33
N LYS A 748 15.83 -32.04 11.85
CA LYS A 748 15.52 -32.01 13.29
C LYS A 748 14.18 -32.70 13.57
N PRO A 749 14.06 -33.40 14.70
CA PRO A 749 12.79 -33.97 15.13
C PRO A 749 11.73 -32.89 15.38
N GLY A 750 10.48 -33.23 15.10
CA GLY A 750 9.33 -32.34 15.26
C GLY A 750 8.12 -32.84 14.49
N THR A 751 6.98 -32.18 14.67
CA THR A 751 5.77 -32.48 13.90
C THR A 751 5.54 -31.37 12.88
N ILE A 752 5.34 -31.75 11.63
CA ILE A 752 4.93 -30.84 10.55
C ILE A 752 3.49 -31.14 10.19
N GLU A 753 2.68 -30.09 10.07
CA GLU A 753 1.33 -30.19 9.52
C GLU A 753 1.34 -29.84 8.04
N TYR A 754 0.85 -30.75 7.20
CA TYR A 754 0.50 -30.49 5.81
C TYR A 754 -1.01 -30.45 5.66
N LYS A 755 -1.49 -29.66 4.71
CA LYS A 755 -2.89 -29.60 4.31
C LYS A 755 -3.03 -29.91 2.84
N PHE A 756 -4.10 -30.60 2.49
CA PHE A 756 -4.34 -31.07 1.15
C PHE A 756 -5.80 -30.84 0.75
N TRP A 757 -5.98 -30.30 -0.46
CA TRP A 757 -7.29 -30.04 -1.04
C TRP A 757 -7.35 -30.59 -2.46
N VAL A 758 -8.57 -30.91 -2.88
CA VAL A 758 -8.89 -31.19 -4.29
C VAL A 758 -10.02 -30.28 -4.76
N LEU A 759 -9.96 -29.91 -6.03
CA LEU A 759 -10.95 -29.07 -6.70
C LEU A 759 -11.45 -29.77 -7.96
N ASP A 760 -12.73 -29.67 -8.27
CA ASP A 760 -13.35 -30.21 -9.49
C ASP A 760 -13.36 -29.21 -10.68
N GLY A 761 -12.83 -28.00 -10.46
CA GLY A 761 -12.85 -26.88 -11.40
C GLY A 761 -13.90 -25.81 -11.08
N VAL A 762 -14.80 -26.05 -10.11
CA VAL A 762 -15.80 -25.10 -9.60
C VAL A 762 -15.80 -25.03 -8.07
N ARG A 763 -15.83 -26.17 -7.37
CA ARG A 763 -15.86 -26.35 -5.92
C ARG A 763 -14.53 -26.90 -5.40
N CYS A 764 -14.33 -26.70 -4.10
CA CYS A 764 -13.18 -27.24 -3.37
C CYS A 764 -13.62 -28.11 -2.19
N SER A 765 -12.86 -29.17 -1.94
CA SER A 765 -13.00 -30.03 -0.78
C SER A 765 -12.72 -29.31 0.53
N GLU A 766 -13.16 -29.89 1.64
CA GLU A 766 -12.56 -29.65 2.94
C GLU A 766 -11.08 -30.06 2.94
N ALA A 767 -10.28 -29.47 3.83
CA ALA A 767 -8.86 -29.80 3.96
C ALA A 767 -8.66 -31.18 4.59
N ALA A 768 -7.89 -32.05 3.94
CA ALA A 768 -7.26 -33.18 4.63
C ALA A 768 -6.04 -32.66 5.39
N ILE A 769 -5.99 -32.89 6.71
CA ILE A 769 -4.87 -32.50 7.58
C ILE A 769 -3.98 -33.72 7.79
N ILE A 770 -2.69 -33.59 7.47
CA ILE A 770 -1.68 -34.64 7.56
C ILE A 770 -0.62 -34.22 8.58
N LYS A 771 -0.44 -35.02 9.64
CA LYS A 771 0.63 -34.82 10.62
C LYS A 771 1.82 -35.70 10.31
N VAL A 772 2.97 -35.12 10.01
CA VAL A 772 4.21 -35.83 9.76
C VAL A 772 5.12 -35.67 10.97
N ASN A 773 5.33 -36.77 11.70
CA ASN A 773 6.25 -36.83 12.83
C ASN A 773 7.66 -37.19 12.33
N VAL A 774 8.59 -36.26 12.49
CA VAL A 774 10.00 -36.42 12.15
C VAL A 774 10.76 -36.90 13.37
N GLN A 775 11.47 -38.02 13.23
CA GLN A 775 12.23 -38.68 14.31
C GLN A 775 13.73 -38.77 14.02
#